data_AF-A0A428Z6J5-F1
#
_entry.id   AF-A0A428Z6J5-F1
#
_cell.length_a   1.000
_cell.length_b   1.000
_cell.length_c   1.000
_cell.angle_alpha   90.00
_cell.angle_beta   90.00
_cell.angle_gamma   90.00
#
_symmetry.space_group_name_H-M   'P 1'
#
loop_
_entity.id
_entity.type
_entity.pdbx_description
1 polymer ?
#
loop_
_entity_poly.entity_id
_entity_poly.type
_entity_poly.pdbx_seq_one_letter_code
_entity_poly.pdbx_strand_id
1 'polypeptide(L)'
;MGALLGDLLRVTYPFVSERHTSHRACPPLQHGVSTFRAHRNSHALRVRAISLCRNGRHTVPQWWTRASFSILRRSSRNFAGLPGHRGYPTVRTRPWRFPVSREFRQVGVVGLGIQGAGVAEVFARAGFAVVGVEVDPESLEHGRGLIEHSTERAVAGGKLTEDERTALLGRISYTTRLADVSECDIVIEAVTEQFELKATVFAELDRITRPETILATNTSSLSVTEIGVHTGRPERVVGTHFFNPAPVLKLVEVVRTVVTEPAVITDVTALIEQVGKTALVIGDRAGFLSNSLLFSYLNHAVRMYEQKYASREDLDAAMRYGCGYPMGPLALLDLIGLDIASEILDTMYKQSRDRLHAPAPLLKQMITAGLLGRKSGRGFYTYQEPGSPVVVPDAKTPKRSTEDGVTPRDVARVGVVGTGTMATGIAEVFAKKGFDVVLRARSEDKANAAVAKVRKSLDRAVAKGRLSEEDRDKVLAKIVPAVEFEELADCDLVIEAVAEDLSVKRAVFGALDEVCKPGTVLATTTSSLPVIECAAATSRPADVIGLHFFNPAQVMKLVEVVDTIATSADVVATAHAICEKVGKHPVHCGDRAGFIVNALLFPYLNDAVKLVEAHYASAEEVDNAMKTACSLPMGPFELLDVVGLDVSLAIERTLYNEFREPGFAPAPLLEHLVTAGRLGRKTGKGFRDYT
;
A
#
# COMPACT_ATOMS: atom_id res chain seq x y z
N MET A 1 -1.47 14.78 30.93
CA MET A 1 -0.36 13.81 30.85
C MET A 1 0.65 14.30 29.81
N GLY A 2 1.23 15.48 30.04
CA GLY A 2 1.84 16.31 28.98
C GLY A 2 3.01 17.18 29.44
N ALA A 3 3.81 16.70 30.38
CA ALA A 3 5.03 17.39 30.81
C ALA A 3 6.03 16.35 31.32
N LEU A 4 6.93 15.88 30.44
CA LEU A 4 8.17 15.13 30.77
C LEU A 4 9.06 14.82 29.54
N LEU A 5 8.98 15.62 28.47
CA LEU A 5 9.70 15.39 27.20
C LEU A 5 10.38 16.69 26.71
N GLY A 6 11.07 17.38 27.62
CA GLY A 6 11.62 18.73 27.38
C GLY A 6 13.15 18.85 27.37
N ASP A 7 13.92 17.80 27.68
CA ASP A 7 15.38 17.93 27.91
C ASP A 7 16.26 17.09 26.96
N LEU A 8 15.74 16.68 25.80
CA LEU A 8 16.54 16.04 24.75
C LEU A 8 16.96 17.06 23.69
N LEU A 9 18.27 17.16 23.44
CA LEU A 9 18.94 17.80 22.29
C LEU A 9 19.49 19.22 22.50
N ARG A 10 20.48 19.35 23.38
CA ARG A 10 21.61 20.27 23.16
C ARG A 10 22.86 19.48 22.81
N VAL A 11 23.14 19.28 21.52
CA VAL A 11 24.48 18.94 21.04
C VAL A 11 24.78 19.82 19.84
N THR A 12 25.68 20.77 20.06
CA THR A 12 26.27 21.71 19.11
C THR A 12 27.30 21.01 18.22
N TYR A 13 27.24 21.20 16.90
CA TYR A 13 28.34 20.91 15.98
C TYR A 13 29.17 22.18 15.72
N PRO A 14 30.52 22.11 15.69
CA PRO A 14 31.37 23.26 15.44
C PRO A 14 31.58 23.55 13.95
N PHE A 15 31.74 24.85 13.67
CA PHE A 15 32.19 25.51 12.43
C PHE A 15 33.56 25.05 11.92
N VAL A 16 33.78 25.16 10.60
CA VAL A 16 34.97 25.70 9.83
C VAL A 16 34.64 25.47 8.33
N SER A 17 34.92 26.29 7.32
CA SER A 17 35.23 27.72 7.11
C SER A 17 35.27 27.94 5.58
N GLU A 18 35.04 29.18 5.17
CA GLU A 18 35.14 29.74 3.81
C GLU A 18 36.36 29.31 2.97
N ARG A 19 36.17 29.14 1.64
CA ARG A 19 37.05 29.70 0.59
C ARG A 19 36.27 30.10 -0.67
N HIS A 20 36.68 31.25 -1.19
CA HIS A 20 36.17 32.00 -2.33
C HIS A 20 36.79 31.58 -3.70
N THR A 21 36.17 32.11 -4.77
CA THR A 21 36.64 32.29 -6.17
C THR A 21 36.56 31.06 -7.10
N SER A 22 36.22 31.13 -8.40
CA SER A 22 35.84 32.22 -9.33
C SER A 22 35.30 31.61 -10.63
N HIS A 23 34.50 32.40 -11.37
CA HIS A 23 34.00 32.18 -12.72
C HIS A 23 35.00 31.61 -13.75
N ARG A 24 34.49 30.78 -14.68
CA ARG A 24 34.73 30.89 -16.13
C ARG A 24 33.66 30.14 -16.93
N ALA A 25 33.12 30.81 -17.95
CA ALA A 25 32.17 30.32 -18.93
C ALA A 25 32.85 30.12 -20.29
N CYS A 26 32.44 29.10 -21.06
CA CYS A 26 32.34 29.01 -22.55
C CYS A 26 32.20 27.52 -23.01
N PRO A 27 31.75 27.19 -24.24
CA PRO A 27 30.43 27.37 -24.89
C PRO A 27 29.89 26.01 -25.46
N PRO A 28 28.76 25.95 -26.22
CA PRO A 28 28.04 24.70 -26.48
C PRO A 28 28.50 23.95 -27.76
N LEU A 29 28.43 22.62 -27.72
CA LEU A 29 28.69 21.71 -28.84
C LEU A 29 27.40 21.40 -29.63
N GLN A 30 27.46 21.67 -30.94
CA GLN A 30 26.49 21.28 -31.95
C GLN A 30 26.66 19.79 -32.32
N HIS A 31 25.59 19.00 -32.27
CA HIS A 31 25.39 17.78 -33.06
C HIS A 31 23.93 17.86 -33.58
N GLY A 32 23.64 17.85 -34.88
CA GLY A 32 24.14 16.92 -35.89
C GLY A 32 22.99 15.97 -36.23
N VAL A 33 22.01 16.46 -37.00
CA VAL A 33 20.83 15.70 -37.46
C VAL A 33 21.28 14.71 -38.53
N SER A 34 21.14 13.41 -38.26
CA SER A 34 21.24 12.37 -39.29
C SER A 34 19.91 11.62 -39.41
N THR A 35 19.22 11.90 -40.51
CA THR A 35 18.04 11.19 -41.01
C THR A 35 18.41 9.75 -41.40
N PHE A 36 17.71 8.74 -40.86
CA PHE A 36 17.76 7.37 -41.36
C PHE A 36 16.47 7.04 -42.13
N ARG A 37 16.66 6.72 -43.42
CA ARG A 37 15.65 6.20 -44.36
C ARG A 37 15.29 4.75 -43.98
N ALA A 38 14.00 4.47 -43.80
CA ALA A 38 13.49 3.10 -43.74
C ALA A 38 13.15 2.59 -45.15
N HIS A 39 13.80 1.49 -45.55
CA HIS A 39 13.46 0.73 -46.76
C HIS A 39 12.30 -0.24 -46.47
N ARG A 40 11.28 -0.20 -47.33
CA ARG A 40 10.24 -1.23 -47.46
C ARG A 40 10.86 -2.54 -47.95
N ASN A 41 10.43 -3.67 -47.40
CA ASN A 41 10.09 -4.82 -48.23
C ASN A 41 9.04 -5.72 -47.58
N SER A 42 8.16 -6.18 -48.46
CA SER A 42 6.91 -6.88 -48.22
C SER A 42 7.13 -8.39 -48.21
N HIS A 43 6.41 -9.15 -47.38
CA HIS A 43 5.82 -10.41 -47.82
C HIS A 43 4.57 -10.76 -47.02
N ALA A 44 3.51 -11.03 -47.77
CA ALA A 44 2.20 -11.45 -47.33
C ALA A 44 2.12 -12.99 -47.31
N LEU A 45 1.40 -13.54 -46.34
CA LEU A 45 0.76 -14.85 -46.44
C LEU A 45 -0.63 -14.77 -45.79
N ARG A 46 -1.64 -14.89 -46.65
CA ARG A 46 -3.07 -15.04 -46.33
C ARG A 46 -3.40 -16.49 -45.92
N VAL A 47 -4.62 -16.62 -45.36
CA VAL A 47 -5.65 -17.69 -45.50
C VAL A 47 -5.92 -18.40 -44.15
N ARG A 48 -7.14 -18.57 -43.61
CA ARG A 48 -8.54 -18.32 -44.03
C ARG A 48 -9.43 -18.26 -42.78
N ALA A 49 -10.50 -17.49 -42.85
CA ALA A 49 -11.64 -17.57 -41.93
C ALA A 49 -12.56 -18.75 -42.29
N ILE A 50 -13.22 -19.34 -41.28
CA ILE A 50 -14.45 -20.12 -41.42
C ILE A 50 -15.47 -19.57 -40.42
N SER A 51 -16.64 -19.21 -40.95
CA SER A 51 -17.89 -18.86 -40.26
C SER A 51 -18.97 -19.85 -40.73
N LEU A 52 -20.07 -19.94 -39.97
CA LEU A 52 -21.29 -20.79 -40.04
C LEU A 52 -21.28 -21.89 -38.96
N CYS A 53 -22.31 -22.11 -38.13
CA CYS A 53 -23.73 -21.84 -38.30
C CYS A 53 -24.50 -21.71 -36.95
N ARG A 54 -25.71 -21.15 -37.06
CA ARG A 54 -26.73 -20.88 -36.04
C ARG A 54 -27.57 -22.12 -35.63
N ASN A 55 -28.22 -21.99 -34.47
CA ASN A 55 -29.47 -22.60 -33.97
C ASN A 55 -29.46 -24.00 -33.33
N GLY A 56 -29.95 -24.07 -32.09
CA GLY A 56 -30.43 -25.31 -31.44
C GLY A 56 -30.77 -25.11 -29.96
N ARG A 57 -32.06 -25.18 -29.64
CA ARG A 57 -32.69 -25.03 -28.30
C ARG A 57 -32.44 -26.23 -27.38
N HIS A 58 -32.59 -26.00 -26.06
CA HIS A 58 -33.03 -26.87 -24.93
C HIS A 58 -32.59 -28.36 -24.94
N THR A 59 -31.99 -28.95 -23.90
CA THR A 59 -32.52 -29.18 -22.54
C THR A 59 -31.41 -29.74 -21.64
N VAL A 60 -31.52 -29.49 -20.32
CA VAL A 60 -30.69 -30.09 -19.27
C VAL A 60 -31.42 -31.29 -18.69
N PRO A 61 -30.79 -32.47 -18.52
CA PRO A 61 -31.28 -33.48 -17.60
C PRO A 61 -30.62 -33.35 -16.23
N GLN A 62 -31.43 -33.07 -15.22
CA GLN A 62 -31.17 -33.45 -13.82
C GLN A 62 -30.91 -34.97 -13.76
N TRP A 63 -30.01 -35.43 -12.87
CA TRP A 63 -30.19 -36.49 -11.86
C TRP A 63 -28.85 -36.70 -11.13
N TRP A 64 -28.86 -36.67 -9.79
CA TRP A 64 -28.20 -37.60 -8.86
C TRP A 64 -28.08 -36.96 -7.47
N THR A 65 -29.03 -37.33 -6.61
CA THR A 65 -29.00 -37.17 -5.16
C THR A 65 -28.72 -38.53 -4.52
N ARG A 66 -27.71 -38.58 -3.63
CA ARG A 66 -27.50 -39.45 -2.44
C ARG A 66 -27.45 -40.99 -2.56
N ALA A 67 -26.34 -41.55 -2.04
CA ALA A 67 -26.20 -42.65 -1.04
C ALA A 67 -24.92 -43.47 -1.36
N SER A 68 -23.82 -43.37 -0.60
CA SER A 68 -23.49 -43.99 0.71
C SER A 68 -23.38 -45.52 0.75
N PHE A 69 -22.12 -45.96 0.95
CA PHE A 69 -21.60 -47.06 1.79
C PHE A 69 -21.91 -48.55 1.50
N SER A 70 -20.81 -49.32 1.58
CA SER A 70 -20.64 -50.76 1.83
C SER A 70 -20.54 -51.70 0.63
N ILE A 71 -19.98 -52.90 0.87
CA ILE A 71 -19.61 -54.00 -0.05
C ILE A 71 -18.16 -53.84 -0.56
N LEU A 72 -17.15 -54.70 -0.31
CA LEU A 72 -17.09 -56.16 -0.13
C LEU A 72 -16.07 -56.58 0.96
N ARG A 73 -16.51 -57.48 1.85
CA ARG A 73 -15.69 -58.54 2.46
C ARG A 73 -16.21 -59.88 1.90
N ARG A 74 -15.28 -60.84 1.71
CA ARG A 74 -15.45 -62.27 1.39
C ARG A 74 -15.50 -62.63 -0.11
N SER A 75 -14.37 -63.15 -0.58
CA SER A 75 -14.34 -64.46 -1.25
C SER A 75 -12.91 -64.99 -1.19
N SER A 76 -12.75 -66.13 -0.54
CA SER A 76 -11.52 -66.90 -0.45
C SER A 76 -11.84 -68.31 -0.90
N ARG A 77 -11.22 -68.77 -2.01
CA ARG A 77 -10.72 -70.14 -2.20
C ARG A 77 -10.13 -70.34 -3.61
N ASN A 78 -8.89 -70.83 -3.59
CA ASN A 78 -8.22 -71.76 -4.50
C ASN A 78 -8.12 -71.44 -6.00
N PHE A 79 -6.90 -71.13 -6.44
CA PHE A 79 -6.24 -71.93 -7.48
C PHE A 79 -4.71 -71.85 -7.29
N ALA A 80 -4.09 -73.03 -7.20
CA ALA A 80 -2.65 -73.24 -7.15
C ALA A 80 -2.13 -73.54 -8.56
N GLY A 81 -0.92 -73.07 -8.90
CA GLY A 81 -0.23 -73.51 -10.13
C GLY A 81 0.98 -72.66 -10.57
N LEU A 82 2.18 -73.10 -10.16
CA LEU A 82 3.49 -73.01 -10.86
C LEU A 82 4.36 -71.73 -10.76
N PRO A 83 5.71 -71.86 -10.92
CA PRO A 83 6.67 -71.32 -9.95
C PRO A 83 7.62 -70.21 -10.47
N GLY A 84 8.11 -69.42 -9.51
CA GLY A 84 9.51 -68.94 -9.43
C GLY A 84 9.92 -67.75 -10.29
N HIS A 85 9.91 -66.54 -9.72
CA HIS A 85 10.92 -65.52 -10.04
C HIS A 85 11.27 -64.66 -8.82
N ARG A 86 12.56 -64.33 -8.76
CA ARG A 86 13.36 -63.77 -7.68
C ARG A 86 12.78 -62.52 -7.02
N GLY A 87 12.94 -62.44 -5.70
CA GLY A 87 12.53 -61.30 -4.89
C GLY A 87 13.26 -60.00 -5.26
N TYR A 88 12.49 -58.92 -5.39
CA TYR A 88 12.99 -57.56 -5.33
C TYR A 88 13.12 -57.14 -3.85
N PRO A 89 14.19 -56.42 -3.46
CA PRO A 89 14.36 -56.00 -2.08
C PRO A 89 13.29 -54.97 -1.72
N THR A 90 12.62 -55.19 -0.59
CA THR A 90 11.72 -54.24 0.03
C THR A 90 12.52 -53.01 0.46
N VAL A 91 12.29 -51.88 -0.23
CA VAL A 91 12.77 -50.56 0.22
C VAL A 91 12.08 -50.26 1.55
N ARG A 92 12.82 -50.40 2.65
CA ARG A 92 12.42 -49.81 3.94
C ARG A 92 12.31 -48.30 3.73
N THR A 93 11.10 -47.78 3.75
CA THR A 93 10.85 -46.35 3.87
C THR A 93 11.45 -45.87 5.19
N ARG A 94 12.60 -45.18 5.11
CA ARG A 94 13.08 -44.40 6.24
C ARG A 94 12.04 -43.30 6.48
N PRO A 95 11.60 -43.05 7.72
CA PRO A 95 10.74 -41.92 8.01
C PRO A 95 11.43 -40.64 7.53
N TRP A 96 10.68 -39.76 6.87
CA TRP A 96 11.10 -38.41 6.51
C TRP A 96 11.62 -37.75 7.79
N ARG A 97 12.95 -37.60 7.91
CA ARG A 97 13.53 -36.76 8.94
C ARG A 97 13.33 -35.33 8.46
N PHE A 98 12.59 -34.53 9.22
CA PHE A 98 12.69 -33.08 9.09
C PHE A 98 14.19 -32.72 9.14
N PRO A 99 14.71 -31.90 8.21
CA PRO A 99 16.10 -31.44 8.33
C PRO A 99 16.23 -30.77 9.70
N VAL A 100 17.16 -31.26 10.51
CA VAL A 100 17.49 -30.63 11.77
C VAL A 100 18.14 -29.31 11.41
N SER A 101 17.51 -28.19 11.75
CA SER A 101 18.08 -26.86 11.52
C SER A 101 19.43 -26.75 12.23
N ARG A 102 20.39 -26.10 11.58
CA ARG A 102 21.72 -25.84 12.18
C ARG A 102 21.56 -25.13 13.53
N GLU A 103 22.35 -25.52 14.51
CA GLU A 103 22.44 -24.80 15.78
C GLU A 103 23.33 -23.56 15.59
N PHE A 104 22.79 -22.37 15.83
CA PHE A 104 23.54 -21.11 15.85
C PHE A 104 23.90 -20.76 17.29
N ARG A 105 25.18 -20.45 17.54
CA ARG A 105 25.66 -20.03 18.87
C ARG A 105 26.14 -18.59 18.88
N GLN A 106 26.82 -18.18 17.82
CA GLN A 106 27.43 -16.87 17.72
C GLN A 106 27.08 -16.16 16.40
N VAL A 107 26.69 -14.89 16.51
CA VAL A 107 26.27 -14.03 15.39
C VAL A 107 27.25 -12.87 15.27
N GLY A 108 27.84 -12.69 14.08
CA GLY A 108 28.61 -11.49 13.75
C GLY A 108 27.68 -10.41 13.19
N VAL A 109 27.87 -9.15 13.58
CA VAL A 109 27.19 -8.01 12.98
C VAL A 109 28.24 -6.99 12.53
N VAL A 110 28.33 -6.74 11.23
CA VAL A 110 29.34 -5.84 10.64
C VAL A 110 28.68 -4.52 10.26
N GLY A 111 29.08 -3.44 10.92
CA GLY A 111 28.40 -2.15 10.88
C GLY A 111 27.37 -2.04 12.00
N LEU A 112 27.59 -1.12 12.95
CA LEU A 112 26.76 -0.86 14.13
C LEU A 112 26.09 0.51 14.08
N GLY A 113 25.78 1.00 12.88
CA GLY A 113 24.83 2.10 12.69
C GLY A 113 23.42 1.72 13.19
N ILE A 114 22.44 2.59 12.98
CA ILE A 114 21.06 2.43 13.51
C ILE A 114 20.49 1.01 13.27
N GLN A 115 20.65 0.49 12.05
CA GLN A 115 20.15 -0.84 11.68
C GLN A 115 20.96 -1.96 12.34
N GLY A 116 22.29 -1.93 12.19
CA GLY A 116 23.16 -2.96 12.74
C GLY A 116 23.11 -3.05 14.26
N ALA A 117 23.06 -1.92 14.96
CA ALA A 117 22.82 -1.86 16.40
C ALA A 117 21.49 -2.53 16.79
N GLY A 118 20.42 -2.25 16.04
CA GLY A 118 19.12 -2.90 16.26
C GLY A 118 19.14 -4.40 16.00
N VAL A 119 19.86 -4.87 14.98
CA VAL A 119 20.05 -6.30 14.68
C VAL A 119 20.84 -6.97 15.81
N ALA A 120 21.95 -6.37 16.24
CA ALA A 120 22.75 -6.86 17.36
C ALA A 120 21.91 -6.97 18.65
N GLU A 121 21.08 -5.97 18.96
CA GLU A 121 20.15 -5.99 20.09
C GLU A 121 19.16 -7.16 19.98
N VAL A 122 18.57 -7.41 18.80
CA VAL A 122 17.62 -8.51 18.59
C VAL A 122 18.24 -9.87 18.92
N PHE A 123 19.43 -10.15 18.40
CA PHE A 123 20.11 -11.42 18.65
C PHE A 123 20.59 -11.55 20.10
N ALA A 124 21.17 -10.50 20.68
CA ALA A 124 21.63 -10.51 22.08
C ALA A 124 20.47 -10.69 23.06
N ARG A 125 19.31 -10.08 22.77
CA ARG A 125 18.08 -10.23 23.56
C ARG A 125 17.53 -11.65 23.52
N ALA A 126 17.66 -12.33 22.38
CA ALA A 126 17.25 -13.73 22.22
C ALA A 126 18.25 -14.74 22.81
N GLY A 127 19.37 -14.27 23.38
CA GLY A 127 20.34 -15.09 24.11
C GLY A 127 21.57 -15.51 23.33
N PHE A 128 21.74 -15.05 22.09
CA PHE A 128 22.92 -15.36 21.27
C PHE A 128 24.14 -14.53 21.72
N ALA A 129 25.33 -15.11 21.58
CA ALA A 129 26.56 -14.34 21.65
C ALA A 129 26.72 -13.50 20.37
N VAL A 130 27.00 -12.21 20.50
CA VAL A 130 27.07 -11.29 19.35
C VAL A 130 28.44 -10.64 19.29
N VAL A 131 29.06 -10.65 18.10
CA VAL A 131 30.29 -9.91 17.81
C VAL A 131 29.93 -8.71 16.94
N GLY A 132 29.92 -7.51 17.53
CA GLY A 132 29.68 -6.26 16.82
C GLY A 132 30.99 -5.66 16.31
N VAL A 133 31.09 -5.47 14.99
CA VAL A 133 32.27 -4.92 14.33
C VAL A 133 31.95 -3.54 13.76
N GLU A 134 32.86 -2.58 13.97
CA GLU A 134 32.81 -1.28 13.32
C GLU A 134 34.19 -0.86 12.79
N VAL A 135 34.24 0.09 11.84
CA VAL A 135 35.49 0.47 11.15
C VAL A 135 36.51 1.15 12.07
N ASP A 136 36.05 1.89 13.09
CA ASP A 136 36.90 2.67 13.97
C ASP A 136 36.31 2.75 15.41
N PRO A 137 37.13 3.11 16.42
CA PRO A 137 36.68 3.16 17.81
C PRO A 137 35.58 4.18 18.11
N GLU A 138 35.52 5.31 17.40
CA GLU A 138 34.52 6.35 17.60
C GLU A 138 33.15 5.86 17.13
N SER A 139 33.10 5.29 15.92
CA SER A 139 31.91 4.66 15.36
C SER A 139 31.46 3.45 16.20
N LEU A 140 32.40 2.67 16.75
CA LEU A 140 32.12 1.54 17.63
C LEU A 140 31.40 1.99 18.93
N GLU A 141 31.91 3.05 19.56
CA GLU A 141 31.31 3.62 20.78
C GLU A 141 29.94 4.23 20.48
N HIS A 142 29.79 4.88 19.33
CA HIS A 142 28.49 5.38 18.88
C HIS A 142 27.47 4.23 18.73
N GLY A 143 27.84 3.16 18.04
CA GLY A 143 26.97 1.99 17.85
C GLY A 143 26.60 1.31 19.17
N ARG A 144 27.55 1.21 20.10
CA ARG A 144 27.29 0.76 21.47
C ARG A 144 26.28 1.66 22.19
N GLY A 145 26.45 2.98 22.11
CA GLY A 145 25.54 3.96 22.70
C GLY A 145 24.10 3.83 22.18
N LEU A 146 23.91 3.51 20.90
CA LEU A 146 22.58 3.26 20.32
C LEU A 146 21.88 2.06 20.99
N ILE A 147 22.62 0.97 21.24
CA ILE A 147 22.10 -0.24 21.90
C ILE A 147 21.80 0.06 23.38
N GLU A 148 22.71 0.73 24.07
CA GLU A 148 22.54 1.10 25.48
C GLU A 148 21.32 2.02 25.69
N HIS A 149 21.14 3.01 24.81
CA HIS A 149 19.99 3.92 24.85
C HIS A 149 18.68 3.20 24.50
N SER A 150 18.69 2.33 23.49
CA SER A 150 17.51 1.53 23.11
C SER A 150 17.04 0.64 24.26
N THR A 151 17.98 -0.08 24.88
CA THR A 151 17.70 -0.98 26.02
C THR A 151 17.29 -0.21 27.29
N GLU A 152 17.87 0.94 27.56
CA GLU A 152 17.45 1.83 28.66
C GLU A 152 15.98 2.24 28.50
N ARG A 153 15.57 2.68 27.31
CA ARG A 153 14.16 2.99 27.04
C ARG A 153 13.25 1.76 27.16
N ALA A 154 13.73 0.59 26.78
CA ALA A 154 12.98 -0.65 26.94
C ALA A 154 12.77 -0.99 28.42
N VAL A 155 13.75 -0.73 29.29
CA VAL A 155 13.60 -0.84 30.75
C VAL A 155 12.62 0.20 31.28
N ALA A 156 12.79 1.48 30.92
CA ALA A 156 11.89 2.55 31.34
C ALA A 156 10.43 2.31 30.88
N GLY A 157 10.26 1.68 29.73
CA GLY A 157 8.96 1.26 29.19
C GLY A 157 8.43 -0.07 29.74
N GLY A 158 9.11 -0.71 30.70
CA GLY A 158 8.70 -1.97 31.32
C GLY A 158 8.76 -3.19 30.39
N LYS A 159 9.49 -3.12 29.28
CA LYS A 159 9.67 -4.21 28.30
C LYS A 159 10.88 -5.10 28.60
N LEU A 160 11.78 -4.62 29.46
CA LEU A 160 12.96 -5.32 29.97
C LEU A 160 13.13 -4.97 31.46
N THR A 161 13.70 -5.89 32.21
CA THR A 161 14.24 -5.63 33.55
C THR A 161 15.71 -5.21 33.46
N GLU A 162 16.26 -4.60 34.52
CA GLU A 162 17.68 -4.19 34.54
C GLU A 162 18.64 -5.41 34.49
N ASP A 163 18.23 -6.54 35.08
CA ASP A 163 19.00 -7.79 35.02
C ASP A 163 19.01 -8.35 33.59
N GLU A 164 17.86 -8.35 32.90
CA GLU A 164 17.78 -8.75 31.49
C GLU A 164 18.59 -7.82 30.59
N ARG A 165 18.58 -6.51 30.87
CA ARG A 165 19.40 -5.52 30.16
C ARG A 165 20.89 -5.79 30.35
N THR A 166 21.33 -6.02 31.58
CA THR A 166 22.73 -6.34 31.89
C THR A 166 23.16 -7.63 31.20
N ALA A 167 22.32 -8.67 31.24
CA ALA A 167 22.59 -9.93 30.55
C ALA A 167 22.65 -9.77 29.03
N LEU A 168 21.79 -8.94 28.43
CA LEU A 168 21.80 -8.63 27.00
C LEU A 168 23.11 -7.95 26.61
N LEU A 169 23.47 -6.85 27.28
CA LEU A 169 24.69 -6.09 26.97
C LEU A 169 25.95 -6.95 27.17
N GLY A 170 25.96 -7.82 28.19
CA GLY A 170 27.07 -8.75 28.44
C GLY A 170 27.26 -9.84 27.37
N ARG A 171 26.29 -10.04 26.47
CA ARG A 171 26.42 -10.99 25.33
C ARG A 171 27.06 -10.36 24.10
N ILE A 172 27.27 -9.05 24.07
CA ILE A 172 27.81 -8.32 22.91
C ILE A 172 29.28 -8.03 23.15
N SER A 173 30.16 -8.59 22.33
CA SER A 173 31.55 -8.17 22.23
C SER A 173 31.71 -7.15 21.11
N TYR A 174 32.40 -6.05 21.40
CA TYR A 174 32.65 -4.96 20.46
C TYR A 174 34.10 -4.98 20.00
N THR A 175 34.33 -4.85 18.70
CA THR A 175 35.68 -4.85 18.11
C THR A 175 35.76 -3.98 16.87
N THR A 176 36.98 -3.51 16.54
CA THR A 176 37.28 -2.86 15.27
C THR A 176 37.93 -3.79 14.24
N ARG A 177 38.13 -5.07 14.60
CA ARG A 177 38.79 -6.05 13.76
C ARG A 177 37.77 -6.96 13.10
N LEU A 178 37.65 -6.87 11.78
CA LEU A 178 36.76 -7.75 11.01
C LEU A 178 37.11 -9.25 11.21
N ALA A 179 38.38 -9.59 11.43
CA ALA A 179 38.83 -10.95 11.70
C ALA A 179 38.14 -11.62 12.92
N ASP A 180 37.58 -10.86 13.86
CA ASP A 180 37.00 -11.40 15.09
C ASP A 180 35.64 -12.10 14.86
N VAL A 181 35.06 -12.01 13.66
CA VAL A 181 33.87 -12.78 13.28
C VAL A 181 34.19 -14.16 12.70
N SER A 182 35.46 -14.59 12.67
CA SER A 182 35.87 -15.86 12.04
C SER A 182 35.16 -17.10 12.59
N GLU A 183 34.82 -17.09 13.88
CA GLU A 183 34.16 -18.20 14.58
C GLU A 183 32.63 -18.12 14.59
N CYS A 184 32.04 -17.04 14.06
CA CYS A 184 30.59 -16.87 14.01
C CYS A 184 29.94 -17.90 13.09
N ASP A 185 28.71 -18.33 13.42
CA ASP A 185 27.95 -19.26 12.58
C ASP A 185 27.27 -18.56 11.40
N ILE A 186 26.91 -17.30 11.63
CA ILE A 186 26.35 -16.37 10.65
C ILE A 186 26.94 -14.99 10.89
N VAL A 187 27.22 -14.26 9.80
CA VAL A 187 27.64 -12.86 9.85
C VAL A 187 26.63 -12.02 9.07
N ILE A 188 26.04 -11.03 9.72
CA ILE A 188 25.05 -10.11 9.15
C ILE A 188 25.73 -8.76 8.90
N GLU A 189 25.87 -8.41 7.63
CA GLU A 189 26.42 -7.14 7.17
C GLU A 189 25.33 -6.06 7.16
N ALA A 190 25.60 -4.93 7.80
CA ALA A 190 24.74 -3.74 7.90
C ALA A 190 25.54 -2.43 7.79
N VAL A 191 26.58 -2.42 6.95
CA VAL A 191 27.34 -1.22 6.57
C VAL A 191 26.56 -0.35 5.60
N THR A 192 27.12 0.82 5.26
CA THR A 192 26.49 1.79 4.34
C THR A 192 26.06 1.14 3.03
N GLU A 193 24.96 1.62 2.44
CA GLU A 193 24.30 1.04 1.26
C GLU A 193 25.06 1.32 -0.06
N GLN A 194 26.37 1.03 -0.08
CA GLN A 194 27.23 1.18 -1.25
C GLN A 194 27.67 -0.20 -1.74
N PHE A 195 27.39 -0.49 -3.01
CA PHE A 195 27.70 -1.79 -3.62
C PHE A 195 29.17 -2.18 -3.48
N GLU A 196 30.10 -1.29 -3.88
CA GLU A 196 31.54 -1.56 -3.85
C GLU A 196 32.07 -1.88 -2.45
N LEU A 197 31.54 -1.18 -1.43
CA LEU A 197 31.91 -1.44 -0.05
C LEU A 197 31.40 -2.81 0.39
N LYS A 198 30.14 -3.15 0.12
CA LYS A 198 29.56 -4.45 0.47
C LYS A 198 30.28 -5.58 -0.24
N ALA A 199 30.59 -5.45 -1.52
CA ALA A 199 31.38 -6.41 -2.28
C ALA A 199 32.75 -6.65 -1.63
N THR A 200 33.44 -5.58 -1.20
CA THR A 200 34.72 -5.67 -0.50
C THR A 200 34.58 -6.38 0.85
N VAL A 201 33.56 -6.02 1.64
CA VAL A 201 33.28 -6.65 2.94
C VAL A 201 32.97 -8.14 2.75
N PHE A 202 32.15 -8.52 1.77
CA PHE A 202 31.81 -9.92 1.51
C PHE A 202 32.99 -10.76 1.03
N ALA A 203 33.85 -10.21 0.16
CA ALA A 203 35.08 -10.89 -0.25
C ALA A 203 36.02 -11.15 0.93
N GLU A 204 36.13 -10.19 1.85
CA GLU A 204 36.96 -10.35 3.05
C GLU A 204 36.32 -11.31 4.06
N LEU A 205 35.00 -11.24 4.26
CA LEU A 205 34.25 -12.19 5.09
C LEU A 205 34.40 -13.63 4.60
N ASP A 206 34.35 -13.85 3.28
CA ASP A 206 34.56 -15.17 2.67
C ASP A 206 35.96 -15.71 2.98
N ARG A 207 36.98 -14.84 2.97
CA ARG A 207 38.37 -15.21 3.26
C ARG A 207 38.61 -15.58 4.73
N ILE A 208 37.97 -14.89 5.67
CA ILE A 208 38.28 -15.01 7.10
C ILE A 208 37.36 -15.97 7.86
N THR A 209 36.14 -16.21 7.38
CA THR A 209 35.16 -17.07 8.06
C THR A 209 35.26 -18.51 7.61
N ARG A 210 34.86 -19.45 8.47
CA ARG A 210 34.86 -20.89 8.13
C ARG A 210 33.96 -21.17 6.90
N PRO A 211 34.27 -22.15 6.04
CA PRO A 211 33.54 -22.41 4.79
C PRO A 211 32.03 -22.64 4.96
N GLU A 212 31.61 -23.16 6.11
CA GLU A 212 30.21 -23.40 6.44
C GLU A 212 29.47 -22.15 6.94
N THR A 213 30.16 -21.06 7.24
CA THR A 213 29.56 -19.83 7.81
C THR A 213 28.58 -19.20 6.81
N ILE A 214 27.39 -18.83 7.29
CA ILE A 214 26.39 -18.14 6.45
C ILE A 214 26.73 -16.65 6.40
N LEU A 215 26.77 -16.08 5.20
CA LEU A 215 27.00 -14.64 5.00
C LEU A 215 25.68 -13.97 4.64
N ALA A 216 25.19 -13.11 5.51
CA ALA A 216 23.92 -12.43 5.37
C ALA A 216 24.13 -10.93 5.17
N THR A 217 23.32 -10.29 4.33
CA THR A 217 23.31 -8.82 4.20
C THR A 217 21.94 -8.25 4.60
N ASN A 218 21.95 -7.17 5.37
CA ASN A 218 20.78 -6.37 5.73
C ASN A 218 20.51 -5.23 4.72
N THR A 219 21.08 -5.34 3.51
CA THR A 219 20.73 -4.46 2.37
C THR A 219 19.21 -4.34 2.24
N SER A 220 18.73 -3.15 1.87
CA SER A 220 17.30 -2.85 1.68
C SER A 220 16.93 -2.69 0.20
N SER A 221 17.94 -2.58 -0.68
CA SER A 221 17.75 -2.20 -2.07
C SER A 221 18.71 -2.87 -3.07
N LEU A 222 19.92 -3.25 -2.66
CA LEU A 222 20.93 -3.85 -3.54
C LEU A 222 20.66 -5.34 -3.77
N SER A 223 21.06 -5.84 -4.95
CA SER A 223 20.94 -7.26 -5.28
C SER A 223 21.85 -8.11 -4.41
N VAL A 224 21.26 -9.09 -3.72
CA VAL A 224 22.00 -10.08 -2.94
C VAL A 224 22.83 -10.98 -3.86
N THR A 225 22.35 -11.24 -5.08
CA THR A 225 23.07 -11.99 -6.12
C THR A 225 24.34 -11.25 -6.54
N GLU A 226 24.26 -9.95 -6.81
CA GLU A 226 25.43 -9.14 -7.17
C GLU A 226 26.45 -9.07 -6.03
N ILE A 227 26.00 -9.02 -4.77
CA ILE A 227 26.91 -9.09 -3.61
C ILE A 227 27.55 -10.49 -3.52
N GLY A 228 26.75 -11.55 -3.67
CA GLY A 228 27.18 -12.93 -3.47
C GLY A 228 28.25 -13.42 -4.44
N VAL A 229 28.26 -12.92 -5.69
CA VAL A 229 29.27 -13.30 -6.70
C VAL A 229 30.70 -12.85 -6.36
N HIS A 230 30.87 -11.96 -5.38
CA HIS A 230 32.18 -11.57 -4.86
C HIS A 230 32.74 -12.53 -3.80
N THR A 231 32.03 -13.64 -3.54
CA THR A 231 32.47 -14.71 -2.63
C THR A 231 32.78 -15.98 -3.41
N GLY A 232 33.64 -16.84 -2.87
CA GLY A 232 33.89 -18.19 -3.39
C GLY A 232 32.78 -19.20 -3.06
N ARG A 233 31.76 -18.79 -2.29
CA ARG A 233 30.64 -19.63 -1.82
C ARG A 233 29.28 -18.91 -1.90
N PRO A 234 28.86 -18.41 -3.08
CA PRO A 234 27.63 -17.65 -3.23
C PRO A 234 26.37 -18.42 -2.78
N GLU A 235 26.44 -19.75 -2.73
CA GLU A 235 25.38 -20.61 -2.22
C GLU A 235 25.15 -20.50 -0.70
N ARG A 236 26.12 -19.92 0.04
CA ARG A 236 26.05 -19.59 1.47
C ARG A 236 25.66 -18.13 1.74
N VAL A 237 25.36 -17.36 0.68
CA VAL A 237 24.97 -15.94 0.77
C VAL A 237 23.45 -15.79 0.75
N VAL A 238 22.93 -14.94 1.62
CA VAL A 238 21.48 -14.69 1.79
C VAL A 238 21.23 -13.22 2.16
N GLY A 239 20.05 -12.69 1.86
CA GLY A 239 19.63 -11.41 2.44
C GLY A 239 18.79 -11.63 3.69
N THR A 240 18.98 -10.78 4.70
CA THR A 240 18.16 -10.72 5.92
C THR A 240 17.79 -9.27 6.18
N HIS A 241 16.75 -8.78 5.49
CA HIS A 241 16.34 -7.39 5.56
C HIS A 241 15.42 -7.16 6.77
N PHE A 242 15.99 -6.57 7.82
CA PHE A 242 15.30 -6.11 9.01
C PHE A 242 14.74 -4.71 8.81
N PHE A 243 13.51 -4.49 9.25
CA PHE A 243 12.85 -3.18 9.14
C PHE A 243 13.15 -2.30 10.37
N ASN A 244 13.34 -1.00 10.15
CA ASN A 244 13.65 -0.04 11.22
C ASN A 244 12.40 0.41 11.99
N PRO A 245 12.38 0.40 13.34
CA PRO A 245 13.41 -0.14 14.25
C PRO A 245 13.36 -1.66 14.38
N ALA A 246 14.51 -2.31 14.17
CA ALA A 246 14.64 -3.77 14.16
C ALA A 246 14.15 -4.44 15.47
N PRO A 247 14.35 -3.91 16.69
CA PRO A 247 13.79 -4.51 17.89
C PRO A 247 12.26 -4.48 17.97
N VAL A 248 11.61 -3.53 17.28
CA VAL A 248 10.17 -3.28 17.36
C VAL A 248 9.40 -4.00 16.25
N LEU A 249 9.89 -3.93 15.02
CA LEU A 249 9.20 -4.53 13.87
C LEU A 249 9.42 -6.05 13.83
N LYS A 250 8.38 -6.79 13.48
CA LYS A 250 8.39 -8.26 13.54
C LYS A 250 8.84 -8.93 12.26
N LEU A 251 8.66 -8.29 11.11
CA LEU A 251 8.98 -8.88 9.82
C LEU A 251 10.49 -8.83 9.56
N VAL A 252 11.03 -9.89 8.97
CA VAL A 252 12.34 -9.92 8.31
C VAL A 252 12.17 -10.59 6.96
N GLU A 253 12.59 -9.90 5.90
CA GLU A 253 12.60 -10.49 4.55
C GLU A 253 13.88 -11.33 4.39
N VAL A 254 13.71 -12.63 4.19
CA VAL A 254 14.79 -13.59 3.93
C VAL A 254 14.92 -13.75 2.41
N VAL A 255 15.94 -13.14 1.84
CA VAL A 255 16.10 -12.98 0.39
C VAL A 255 16.97 -14.11 -0.14
N ARG A 256 16.38 -14.99 -0.96
CA ARG A 256 17.11 -16.07 -1.65
C ARG A 256 17.59 -15.60 -3.02
N THR A 257 18.83 -15.92 -3.35
CA THR A 257 19.34 -15.80 -4.72
C THR A 257 19.00 -17.06 -5.53
N VAL A 258 19.32 -17.05 -6.82
CA VAL A 258 19.17 -18.24 -7.69
C VAL A 258 20.15 -19.37 -7.33
N VAL A 259 21.20 -19.09 -6.55
CA VAL A 259 22.22 -20.07 -6.14
C VAL A 259 22.21 -20.39 -4.63
N THR A 260 21.51 -19.62 -3.80
CA THR A 260 21.46 -19.86 -2.35
C THR A 260 20.91 -21.26 -2.05
N GLU A 261 21.63 -22.03 -1.23
CA GLU A 261 21.23 -23.39 -0.86
C GLU A 261 19.88 -23.38 -0.11
N PRO A 262 18.94 -24.29 -0.43
CA PRO A 262 17.68 -24.41 0.32
C PRO A 262 17.86 -24.66 1.82
N ALA A 263 18.96 -25.32 2.20
CA ALA A 263 19.33 -25.54 3.61
C ALA A 263 19.64 -24.21 4.32
N VAL A 264 20.36 -23.29 3.66
CA VAL A 264 20.66 -21.95 4.21
C VAL A 264 19.38 -21.17 4.46
N ILE A 265 18.44 -21.20 3.51
CA ILE A 265 17.14 -20.55 3.69
C ILE A 265 16.37 -21.15 4.86
N THR A 266 16.38 -22.49 5.00
CA THR A 266 15.71 -23.19 6.10
C THR A 266 16.33 -22.82 7.45
N ASP A 267 17.66 -22.83 7.54
CA ASP A 267 18.39 -22.51 8.76
C ASP A 267 18.18 -21.05 9.19
N VAL A 268 18.26 -20.11 8.25
CA VAL A 268 18.08 -18.68 8.51
C VAL A 268 16.64 -18.36 8.88
N THR A 269 15.66 -18.98 8.20
CA THR A 269 14.24 -18.85 8.54
C THR A 269 14.00 -19.28 9.99
N ALA A 270 14.50 -20.47 10.37
CA ALA A 270 14.38 -20.98 11.74
C ALA A 270 15.08 -20.06 12.76
N LEU A 271 16.25 -19.51 12.43
CA LEU A 271 16.96 -18.56 13.28
C LEU A 271 16.17 -17.26 13.49
N ILE A 272 15.60 -16.70 12.43
CA ILE A 272 14.76 -15.49 12.48
C ILE A 272 13.50 -15.74 13.31
N GLU A 273 12.86 -16.90 13.15
CA GLU A 273 11.71 -17.29 13.99
C GLU A 273 12.10 -17.47 15.46
N GLN A 274 13.28 -18.05 15.73
CA GLN A 274 13.81 -18.24 17.08
C GLN A 274 14.03 -16.91 17.82
N VAL A 275 14.42 -15.84 17.13
CA VAL A 275 14.54 -14.49 17.73
C VAL A 275 13.20 -13.75 17.86
N GLY A 276 12.07 -14.44 17.65
CA GLY A 276 10.72 -13.89 17.81
C GLY A 276 10.28 -12.99 16.65
N LYS A 277 10.91 -13.13 15.48
CA LYS A 277 10.54 -12.44 14.25
C LYS A 277 9.75 -13.36 13.33
N THR A 278 9.10 -12.78 12.33
CA THR A 278 8.41 -13.50 11.25
C THR A 278 9.30 -13.44 10.02
N ALA A 279 9.82 -14.58 9.61
CA ALA A 279 10.61 -14.72 8.40
C ALA A 279 9.70 -14.77 7.16
N LEU A 280 10.02 -13.97 6.15
CA LEU A 280 9.34 -13.99 4.87
C LEU A 280 10.33 -14.30 3.75
N VAL A 281 10.25 -15.49 3.16
CA VAL A 281 11.19 -15.91 2.12
C VAL A 281 10.76 -15.35 0.76
N ILE A 282 11.63 -14.57 0.12
CA ILE A 282 11.38 -13.93 -1.17
C ILE A 282 12.60 -14.08 -2.10
N GLY A 283 12.39 -13.93 -3.41
CA GLY A 283 13.50 -13.91 -4.37
C GLY A 283 14.32 -12.62 -4.32
N ASP A 284 15.50 -12.60 -4.94
CA ASP A 284 16.31 -11.39 -5.06
C ASP A 284 15.78 -10.43 -6.15
N ARG A 285 15.50 -9.18 -5.78
CA ARG A 285 15.04 -8.07 -6.65
C ARG A 285 15.22 -6.73 -5.93
N ALA A 286 15.55 -5.64 -6.63
CA ALA A 286 15.58 -4.31 -5.99
C ALA A 286 14.25 -3.96 -5.31
N GLY A 287 14.38 -3.41 -4.10
CA GLY A 287 13.26 -3.04 -3.25
C GLY A 287 12.47 -4.23 -2.71
N PHE A 288 12.91 -5.47 -2.94
CA PHE A 288 12.29 -6.68 -2.43
C PHE A 288 10.77 -6.69 -2.63
N LEU A 289 10.01 -7.14 -1.64
CA LEU A 289 8.54 -7.12 -1.67
C LEU A 289 8.00 -5.81 -1.08
N SER A 290 8.42 -5.46 0.14
CA SER A 290 7.78 -4.37 0.88
C SER A 290 8.15 -2.99 0.32
N ASN A 291 9.44 -2.75 0.03
CA ASN A 291 9.89 -1.45 -0.48
C ASN A 291 9.41 -1.22 -1.91
N SER A 292 9.35 -2.26 -2.75
CA SER A 292 8.89 -2.14 -4.14
C SER A 292 7.43 -1.68 -4.24
N LEU A 293 6.57 -2.17 -3.34
CA LEU A 293 5.18 -1.72 -3.24
C LEU A 293 5.07 -0.34 -2.57
N LEU A 294 5.75 -0.15 -1.43
CA LEU A 294 5.60 1.06 -0.64
C LEU A 294 6.15 2.30 -1.36
N PHE A 295 7.38 2.25 -1.86
CA PHE A 295 8.03 3.44 -2.41
C PHE A 295 7.44 3.88 -3.75
N SER A 296 6.93 2.94 -4.56
CA SER A 296 6.19 3.28 -5.79
C SER A 296 4.92 4.08 -5.47
N TYR A 297 4.16 3.63 -4.47
CA TYR A 297 3.00 4.35 -3.93
C TYR A 297 3.37 5.73 -3.38
N LEU A 298 4.41 5.81 -2.55
CA LEU A 298 4.87 7.08 -1.96
C LEU A 298 5.33 8.07 -3.03
N ASN A 299 6.10 7.60 -4.02
CA ASN A 299 6.58 8.42 -5.12
C ASN A 299 5.42 8.96 -5.98
N HIS A 300 4.36 8.17 -6.17
CA HIS A 300 3.16 8.65 -6.86
C HIS A 300 2.47 9.78 -6.08
N ALA A 301 2.37 9.67 -4.75
CA ALA A 301 1.84 10.75 -3.92
C ALA A 301 2.68 12.03 -4.01
N VAL A 302 4.02 11.91 -4.07
CA VAL A 302 4.91 13.08 -4.29
C VAL A 302 4.64 13.73 -5.64
N ARG A 303 4.44 12.96 -6.71
CA ARG A 303 4.13 13.51 -8.05
C ARG A 303 2.80 14.24 -8.06
N MET A 304 1.78 13.71 -7.38
CA MET A 304 0.49 14.40 -7.25
C MET A 304 0.63 15.73 -6.51
N TYR A 305 1.44 15.77 -5.44
CA TYR A 305 1.74 17.00 -4.73
C TYR A 305 2.57 17.98 -5.57
N GLU A 306 3.60 17.51 -6.28
CA GLU A 306 4.45 18.31 -7.16
C GLU A 306 3.65 18.98 -8.28
N GLN A 307 2.66 18.27 -8.83
CA GLN A 307 1.74 18.77 -9.84
C GLN A 307 0.66 19.73 -9.28
N LYS A 308 0.66 19.98 -7.97
CA LYS A 308 -0.34 20.77 -7.26
C LYS A 308 -1.76 20.25 -7.44
N TYR A 309 -1.91 18.94 -7.62
CA TYR A 309 -3.21 18.30 -7.83
C TYR A 309 -4.07 18.31 -6.55
N ALA A 310 -3.43 18.12 -5.39
CA ALA A 310 -4.05 18.21 -4.07
C ALA A 310 -3.03 18.73 -3.06
N SER A 311 -3.50 19.27 -1.94
CA SER A 311 -2.63 19.72 -0.85
C SER A 311 -1.98 18.55 -0.13
N ARG A 312 -0.90 18.81 0.64
CA ARG A 312 -0.25 17.75 1.42
C ARG A 312 -1.19 17.18 2.49
N GLU A 313 -2.00 18.03 3.10
CA GLU A 313 -3.02 17.65 4.07
C GLU A 313 -4.12 16.79 3.44
N ASP A 314 -4.61 17.15 2.24
CA ASP A 314 -5.66 16.40 1.55
C ASP A 314 -5.18 15.02 1.10
N LEU A 315 -3.97 14.92 0.54
CA LEU A 315 -3.36 13.64 0.16
C LEU A 315 -3.23 12.71 1.36
N ASP A 316 -2.73 13.24 2.47
CA ASP A 316 -2.55 12.46 3.69
C ASP A 316 -3.88 12.09 4.35
N ALA A 317 -4.84 13.01 4.39
CA ALA A 317 -6.17 12.76 4.92
C ALA A 317 -6.94 11.73 4.08
N ALA A 318 -6.83 11.79 2.75
CA ALA A 318 -7.47 10.85 1.84
C ALA A 318 -7.06 9.41 2.14
N MET A 319 -5.76 9.15 2.27
CA MET A 319 -5.26 7.79 2.53
C MET A 319 -5.57 7.32 3.96
N ARG A 320 -5.54 8.23 4.94
CA ARG A 320 -5.88 7.90 6.34
C ARG A 320 -7.37 7.60 6.53
N TYR A 321 -8.26 8.43 5.99
CA TYR A 321 -9.70 8.29 6.20
C TYR A 321 -10.41 7.44 5.15
N GLY A 322 -9.83 7.33 3.95
CA GLY A 322 -10.34 6.49 2.86
C GLY A 322 -9.87 5.05 2.97
N CYS A 323 -8.57 4.82 3.16
CA CYS A 323 -7.99 3.47 3.27
C CYS A 323 -7.76 3.00 4.71
N GLY A 324 -7.94 3.87 5.70
CA GLY A 324 -7.69 3.53 7.11
C GLY A 324 -6.20 3.45 7.46
N TYR A 325 -5.32 4.05 6.66
CA TYR A 325 -3.88 3.99 6.90
C TYR A 325 -3.51 4.74 8.18
N PRO A 326 -2.51 4.24 8.94
CA PRO A 326 -2.10 4.87 10.20
C PRO A 326 -1.51 6.27 9.98
N MET A 327 -0.87 6.49 8.84
CA MET A 327 -0.20 7.72 8.45
C MET A 327 -0.42 7.98 6.96
N GLY A 328 -0.48 9.26 6.57
CA GLY A 328 -0.57 9.64 5.16
C GLY A 328 0.79 9.50 4.47
N PRO A 329 0.83 9.36 3.13
CA PRO A 329 2.06 9.10 2.38
C PRO A 329 3.14 10.16 2.57
N LEU A 330 2.80 11.46 2.57
CA LEU A 330 3.81 12.52 2.68
C LEU A 330 4.35 12.65 4.10
N ALA A 331 3.49 12.51 5.12
CA ALA A 331 3.93 12.41 6.51
C ALA A 331 4.82 11.17 6.75
N LEU A 332 4.51 10.04 6.09
CA LEU A 332 5.33 8.83 6.16
C LEU A 332 6.70 9.03 5.50
N LEU A 333 6.77 9.71 4.35
CA LEU A 333 8.04 10.08 3.72
C LEU A 333 8.89 10.98 4.63
N ASP A 334 8.30 11.96 5.29
CA ASP A 334 9.02 12.82 6.25
C ASP A 334 9.52 12.01 7.46
N LEU A 335 8.80 10.98 7.89
CA LEU A 335 9.24 10.09 8.96
C LEU A 335 10.41 9.19 8.52
N ILE A 336 10.34 8.63 7.31
CA ILE A 336 11.41 7.79 6.74
C ILE A 336 12.66 8.62 6.49
N GLY A 337 12.49 9.81 5.92
CA GLY A 337 13.57 10.67 5.42
C GLY A 337 13.57 10.72 3.89
N LEU A 338 13.55 11.92 3.33
CA LEU A 338 13.42 12.11 1.87
C LEU A 338 14.63 11.62 1.09
N ASP A 339 15.82 11.75 1.68
CA ASP A 339 17.08 11.24 1.14
C ASP A 339 17.08 9.72 1.03
N ILE A 340 16.66 9.02 2.10
CA ILE A 340 16.56 7.56 2.11
C ILE A 340 15.53 7.09 1.08
N ALA A 341 14.37 7.75 1.01
CA ALA A 341 13.34 7.43 0.03
C ALA A 341 13.84 7.62 -1.42
N SER A 342 14.57 8.71 -1.68
CA SER A 342 15.14 8.98 -3.00
C SER A 342 16.21 7.97 -3.39
N GLU A 343 17.02 7.49 -2.45
CA GLU A 343 18.04 6.46 -2.70
C GLU A 343 17.40 5.12 -3.06
N ILE A 344 16.39 4.68 -2.30
CA ILE A 344 15.66 3.43 -2.58
C ILE A 344 14.99 3.49 -3.96
N LEU A 345 14.33 4.61 -4.28
CA LEU A 345 13.70 4.82 -5.59
C LEU A 345 14.72 4.81 -6.73
N ASP A 346 15.89 5.42 -6.55
CA ASP A 346 16.94 5.44 -7.58
C ASP A 346 17.49 4.04 -7.84
N THR A 347 17.72 3.25 -6.79
CA THR A 347 18.14 1.84 -6.92
C THR A 347 17.07 0.99 -7.60
N MET A 348 15.80 1.11 -7.20
CA MET A 348 14.67 0.46 -7.85
C MET A 348 14.57 0.82 -9.33
N TYR A 349 14.75 2.11 -9.66
CA TYR A 349 14.67 2.61 -11.03
C TYR A 349 15.84 2.12 -11.89
N LYS A 350 17.07 2.10 -11.36
CA LYS A 350 18.25 1.59 -12.07
C LYS A 350 18.07 0.15 -12.55
N GLN A 351 17.41 -0.68 -11.75
CA GLN A 351 17.14 -2.07 -12.09
C GLN A 351 15.89 -2.26 -12.94
N SER A 352 14.75 -1.68 -12.56
CA SER A 352 13.48 -1.93 -13.27
C SER A 352 13.33 -1.12 -14.55
N ARG A 353 13.93 0.07 -14.60
CA ARG A 353 13.66 1.12 -15.60
C ARG A 353 12.19 1.53 -15.71
N ASP A 354 11.39 1.15 -14.72
CA ASP A 354 9.99 1.55 -14.60
C ASP A 354 9.91 3.02 -14.20
N ARG A 355 9.19 3.81 -14.98
CA ARG A 355 9.02 5.25 -14.74
C ARG A 355 8.33 5.54 -13.42
N LEU A 356 7.56 4.62 -12.85
CA LEU A 356 6.96 4.77 -11.53
C LEU A 356 8.00 4.71 -10.40
N HIS A 357 9.12 4.01 -10.61
CA HIS A 357 10.22 3.94 -9.64
C HIS A 357 11.16 5.14 -9.72
N ALA A 358 11.17 5.89 -10.84
CA ALA A 358 12.04 7.05 -10.98
C ALA A 358 11.72 8.12 -9.91
N PRO A 359 12.68 8.52 -9.05
CA PRO A 359 12.43 9.50 -7.99
C PRO A 359 11.81 10.78 -8.54
N ALA A 360 10.75 11.28 -7.89
CA ALA A 360 10.12 12.55 -8.26
C ALA A 360 11.16 13.70 -8.15
N PRO A 361 11.24 14.61 -9.14
CA PRO A 361 12.21 15.71 -9.13
C PRO A 361 12.15 16.57 -7.86
N LEU A 362 10.95 16.78 -7.31
CA LEU A 362 10.73 17.48 -6.05
C LEU A 362 11.53 16.90 -4.87
N LEU A 363 11.68 15.57 -4.77
CA LEU A 363 12.48 14.95 -3.71
C LEU A 363 13.92 15.47 -3.75
N LYS A 364 14.52 15.47 -4.95
CA LYS A 364 15.90 15.96 -5.15
C LYS A 364 16.03 17.44 -4.82
N GLN A 365 15.04 18.26 -5.17
CA GLN A 365 15.03 19.68 -4.83
C GLN A 365 14.97 19.90 -3.31
N MET A 366 14.10 19.16 -2.62
CA MET A 366 13.94 19.24 -1.17
C MET A 366 15.19 18.76 -0.42
N ILE A 367 15.80 17.65 -0.86
CA ILE A 367 17.07 17.14 -0.31
C ILE A 367 18.18 18.18 -0.48
N THR A 368 18.31 18.78 -1.66
CA THR A 368 19.30 19.82 -1.94
C THR A 368 19.12 21.04 -1.03
N ALA A 369 17.87 21.35 -0.67
CA ALA A 369 17.52 22.42 0.26
C ALA A 369 17.65 22.03 1.75
N GLY A 370 18.13 20.83 2.07
CA GLY A 370 18.26 20.33 3.45
C GLY A 370 16.93 19.96 4.13
N LEU A 371 15.86 19.83 3.35
CA LEU A 371 14.52 19.48 3.83
C LEU A 371 14.37 17.96 3.86
N LEU A 372 15.01 17.30 4.83
CA LEU A 372 15.10 15.84 4.91
C LEU A 372 13.94 15.18 5.66
N GLY A 373 12.90 15.93 6.03
CA GLY A 373 11.75 15.44 6.79
C GLY A 373 11.89 15.72 8.29
N ARG A 374 11.32 14.82 9.09
CA ARG A 374 11.24 14.96 10.55
C ARG A 374 12.61 15.08 11.20
N LYS A 375 13.63 14.37 10.70
CA LYS A 375 14.99 14.40 11.26
C LYS A 375 15.69 15.76 11.15
N SER A 376 15.34 16.56 10.14
CA SER A 376 15.81 17.95 9.99
C SER A 376 14.81 18.98 10.52
N GLY A 377 13.69 18.53 11.11
CA GLY A 377 12.58 19.38 11.56
C GLY A 377 11.74 19.95 10.41
N ARG A 378 12.02 19.57 9.16
CA ARG A 378 11.33 20.09 7.98
C ARG A 378 11.48 19.18 6.77
N GLY A 379 10.38 18.88 6.11
CA GLY A 379 10.28 18.18 4.82
C GLY A 379 9.07 18.68 4.04
N PHE A 380 8.09 17.80 3.78
CA PHE A 380 6.77 18.22 3.30
C PHE A 380 6.05 19.05 4.35
N TYR A 381 6.19 18.66 5.62
CA TYR A 381 5.69 19.36 6.79
C TYR A 381 6.81 20.11 7.51
N THR A 382 6.41 21.14 8.25
CA THR A 382 7.28 21.78 9.25
C THR A 382 6.98 21.19 10.62
N TYR A 383 8.02 20.83 11.37
CA TYR A 383 7.91 20.24 12.70
C TYR A 383 8.38 21.24 13.76
N GLN A 384 7.89 21.09 14.99
CA GLN A 384 8.22 21.98 16.11
C GLN A 384 9.73 22.10 16.34
N GLU A 385 10.44 20.99 16.19
CA GLU A 385 11.91 20.88 16.27
C GLU A 385 12.37 19.61 15.54
N PRO A 386 13.67 19.47 15.21
CA PRO A 386 14.22 18.24 14.64
C PRO A 386 13.89 17.01 15.48
N GLY A 387 13.31 16.00 14.86
CA GLY A 387 12.88 14.76 15.51
C GLY A 387 11.48 14.81 16.14
N SER A 388 10.84 15.98 16.26
CA SER A 388 9.51 16.10 16.88
C SER A 388 8.41 15.45 16.03
N PRO A 389 7.45 14.72 16.62
CA PRO A 389 6.26 14.22 15.90
C PRO A 389 5.23 15.33 15.63
N VAL A 390 5.42 16.52 16.21
CA VAL A 390 4.43 17.59 16.20
C VAL A 390 4.64 18.46 14.96
N VAL A 391 3.68 18.37 14.03
CA VAL A 391 3.59 19.26 12.87
C VAL A 391 3.10 20.63 13.31
N VAL A 392 3.75 21.69 12.84
CA VAL A 392 3.34 23.08 13.05
C VAL A 392 2.88 23.71 11.73
N PRO A 393 1.88 24.61 11.75
CA PRO A 393 1.45 25.31 10.54
C PRO A 393 2.58 26.09 9.89
N ASP A 394 2.65 26.07 8.56
CA ASP A 394 3.59 26.85 7.77
C ASP A 394 2.89 27.57 6.61
N ALA A 395 3.65 28.30 5.79
CA ALA A 395 3.11 29.06 4.66
C ALA A 395 2.39 28.20 3.60
N LYS A 396 2.58 26.87 3.61
CA LYS A 396 1.91 25.94 2.71
C LYS A 396 0.71 25.24 3.37
N THR A 397 0.51 25.41 4.68
CA THR A 397 -0.68 24.88 5.35
C THR A 397 -1.92 25.58 4.78
N PRO A 398 -2.89 24.83 4.22
CA PRO A 398 -4.13 25.40 3.73
C PRO A 398 -4.82 26.18 4.83
N LYS A 399 -5.20 27.41 4.51
CA LYS A 399 -6.09 28.21 5.36
C LYS A 399 -7.47 27.55 5.29
N ARG A 400 -8.12 27.32 6.43
CA ARG A 400 -9.50 26.80 6.41
C ARG A 400 -10.40 27.77 5.66
N SER A 401 -11.33 27.21 4.89
CA SER A 401 -12.18 27.78 3.83
C SER A 401 -13.00 29.04 4.14
N THR A 402 -12.88 29.63 5.33
CA THR A 402 -13.57 30.88 5.67
C THR A 402 -12.76 32.15 5.39
N GLU A 403 -11.49 32.05 4.97
CA GLU A 403 -10.66 33.25 4.72
C GLU A 403 -10.63 33.73 3.25
N ASP A 404 -11.02 32.91 2.27
CA ASP A 404 -10.96 33.30 0.84
C ASP A 404 -12.08 34.26 0.39
N GLY A 405 -12.91 34.74 1.33
CA GLY A 405 -14.00 35.69 1.05
C GLY A 405 -15.17 35.11 0.25
N VAL A 406 -15.16 33.79 -0.02
CA VAL A 406 -16.23 33.09 -0.73
C VAL A 406 -17.25 32.57 0.29
N THR A 407 -18.51 32.98 0.14
CA THR A 407 -19.59 32.53 1.02
C THR A 407 -20.24 31.26 0.46
N PRO A 408 -20.28 30.14 1.21
CA PRO A 408 -21.03 28.95 0.82
C PRO A 408 -22.52 29.25 0.60
N ARG A 409 -23.17 28.51 -0.30
CA ARG A 409 -24.62 28.56 -0.49
C ARG A 409 -25.32 27.88 0.69
N ASP A 410 -26.49 28.40 1.05
CA ASP A 410 -27.33 27.77 2.06
C ASP A 410 -27.96 26.48 1.51
N VAL A 411 -27.79 25.38 2.25
CA VAL A 411 -28.38 24.08 1.93
C VAL A 411 -29.32 23.68 3.05
N ALA A 412 -30.60 23.57 2.74
CA ALA A 412 -31.65 23.10 3.64
C ALA A 412 -32.24 21.76 3.18
N ARG A 413 -32.48 21.61 1.87
CA ARG A 413 -33.10 20.42 1.29
C ARG A 413 -32.15 19.72 0.30
N VAL A 414 -32.02 18.40 0.46
CA VAL A 414 -31.07 17.57 -0.30
C VAL A 414 -31.80 16.53 -1.13
N GLY A 415 -31.59 16.54 -2.43
CA GLY A 415 -32.02 15.48 -3.33
C GLY A 415 -30.97 14.36 -3.39
N VAL A 416 -31.40 13.10 -3.42
CA VAL A 416 -30.53 11.95 -3.67
C VAL A 416 -31.16 11.11 -4.79
N VAL A 417 -30.45 10.96 -5.90
CA VAL A 417 -30.95 10.22 -7.07
C VAL A 417 -30.31 8.83 -7.10
N GLY A 418 -31.12 7.79 -6.87
CA GLY A 418 -30.67 6.40 -6.91
C GLY A 418 -31.22 5.56 -5.75
N THR A 419 -31.07 4.24 -5.86
CA THR A 419 -31.60 3.26 -4.86
C THR A 419 -30.58 2.23 -4.41
N GLY A 420 -29.32 2.41 -4.84
CA GLY A 420 -28.20 1.56 -4.46
C GLY A 420 -27.75 1.80 -3.03
N THR A 421 -26.77 1.01 -2.57
CA THR A 421 -26.18 1.14 -1.24
C THR A 421 -25.66 2.56 -0.98
N MET A 422 -25.01 3.16 -1.98
CA MET A 422 -24.48 4.52 -1.89
C MET A 422 -25.58 5.55 -1.68
N ALA A 423 -26.58 5.58 -2.57
CA ALA A 423 -27.74 6.49 -2.46
C ALA A 423 -28.44 6.38 -1.09
N THR A 424 -28.72 5.16 -0.62
CA THR A 424 -29.36 4.97 0.70
C THR A 424 -28.46 5.40 1.85
N GLY A 425 -27.15 5.18 1.75
CA GLY A 425 -26.20 5.61 2.78
C GLY A 425 -26.06 7.13 2.84
N ILE A 426 -26.03 7.80 1.69
CA ILE A 426 -26.00 9.26 1.59
C ILE A 426 -27.29 9.85 2.17
N ALA A 427 -28.45 9.33 1.77
CA ALA A 427 -29.74 9.75 2.33
C ALA A 427 -29.77 9.62 3.86
N GLU A 428 -29.27 8.49 4.40
CA GLU A 428 -29.16 8.29 5.85
C GLU A 428 -28.22 9.31 6.52
N VAL A 429 -27.08 9.64 5.92
CA VAL A 429 -26.11 10.62 6.45
C VAL A 429 -26.74 12.00 6.59
N PHE A 430 -27.41 12.49 5.55
CA PHE A 430 -28.06 13.80 5.56
C PHE A 430 -29.26 13.83 6.51
N ALA A 431 -30.14 12.83 6.46
CA ALA A 431 -31.31 12.76 7.34
C ALA A 431 -30.93 12.71 8.83
N LYS A 432 -29.86 11.97 9.19
CA LYS A 432 -29.32 11.94 10.56
C LYS A 432 -28.87 13.30 11.08
N LYS A 433 -28.59 14.23 10.18
CA LYS A 433 -28.12 15.59 10.48
C LYS A 433 -29.24 16.62 10.35
N GLY A 434 -30.48 16.16 10.19
CA GLY A 434 -31.69 16.98 10.24
C GLY A 434 -32.08 17.61 8.90
N PHE A 435 -31.38 17.31 7.81
CA PHE A 435 -31.74 17.79 6.48
C PHE A 435 -32.99 17.10 5.96
N ASP A 436 -33.84 17.83 5.25
CA ASP A 436 -34.95 17.23 4.51
C ASP A 436 -34.40 16.59 3.23
N VAL A 437 -34.64 15.30 3.05
CA VAL A 437 -34.06 14.49 1.98
C VAL A 437 -35.15 14.00 1.03
N VAL A 438 -35.00 14.28 -0.26
CA VAL A 438 -35.84 13.71 -1.33
C VAL A 438 -35.08 12.56 -1.97
N LEU A 439 -35.56 11.33 -1.78
CA LEU A 439 -34.91 10.12 -2.29
C LEU A 439 -35.62 9.64 -3.56
N ARG A 440 -35.06 10.00 -4.71
CA ARG A 440 -35.66 9.73 -6.02
C ARG A 440 -35.27 8.36 -6.57
N ALA A 441 -36.28 7.58 -6.99
CA ALA A 441 -36.12 6.30 -7.65
C ALA A 441 -36.86 6.23 -9.00
N ARG A 442 -36.64 5.16 -9.77
CA ARG A 442 -37.32 4.96 -11.07
C ARG A 442 -38.79 4.54 -10.95
N SER A 443 -39.23 4.13 -9.76
CA SER A 443 -40.62 3.76 -9.47
C SER A 443 -40.88 3.86 -7.98
N GLU A 444 -42.16 3.98 -7.62
CA GLU A 444 -42.60 4.09 -6.23
C GLU A 444 -42.12 2.89 -5.38
N ASP A 445 -42.27 1.66 -5.89
CA ASP A 445 -41.76 0.45 -5.24
C ASP A 445 -40.26 0.52 -4.93
N LYS A 446 -39.47 1.09 -5.86
CA LYS A 446 -38.02 1.22 -5.69
C LYS A 446 -37.68 2.32 -4.69
N ALA A 447 -38.43 3.42 -4.65
CA ALA A 447 -38.26 4.49 -3.66
C ALA A 447 -38.58 3.97 -2.26
N ASN A 448 -39.72 3.31 -2.09
CA ASN A 448 -40.15 2.70 -0.83
C ASN A 448 -39.16 1.61 -0.36
N ALA A 449 -38.67 0.77 -1.28
CA ALA A 449 -37.63 -0.21 -0.95
C ALA A 449 -36.31 0.45 -0.52
N ALA A 450 -35.94 1.61 -1.08
CA ALA A 450 -34.75 2.35 -0.67
C ALA A 450 -34.92 2.93 0.74
N VAL A 451 -36.07 3.53 1.06
CA VAL A 451 -36.39 3.99 2.42
C VAL A 451 -36.40 2.82 3.42
N ALA A 452 -36.94 1.66 3.03
CA ALA A 452 -36.92 0.45 3.86
C ALA A 452 -35.49 -0.05 4.17
N LYS A 453 -34.54 0.09 3.21
CA LYS A 453 -33.12 -0.21 3.47
C LYS A 453 -32.51 0.75 4.49
N VAL A 454 -32.83 2.04 4.42
CA VAL A 454 -32.40 3.02 5.43
C VAL A 454 -32.97 2.66 6.80
N ARG A 455 -34.28 2.37 6.89
CA ARG A 455 -34.91 1.88 8.13
C ARG A 455 -34.17 0.68 8.72
N LYS A 456 -33.88 -0.34 7.90
CA LYS A 456 -33.15 -1.54 8.34
C LYS A 456 -31.73 -1.22 8.87
N SER A 457 -31.05 -0.24 8.28
CA SER A 457 -29.74 0.24 8.76
C SER A 457 -29.88 0.91 10.13
N LEU A 458 -30.87 1.78 10.30
CA LEU A 458 -31.16 2.47 11.56
C LEU A 458 -31.62 1.50 12.65
N ASP A 459 -32.49 0.53 12.35
CA ASP A 459 -32.93 -0.50 13.29
C ASP A 459 -31.76 -1.31 13.84
N ARG A 460 -30.74 -1.60 13.00
CA ARG A 460 -29.50 -2.22 13.47
C ARG A 460 -28.69 -1.32 14.39
N ALA A 461 -28.74 0.00 14.19
CA ALA A 461 -28.10 0.96 15.09
C ALA A 461 -28.82 1.01 16.44
N VAL A 462 -30.17 0.97 16.42
CA VAL A 462 -31.01 0.87 17.63
C VAL A 462 -30.73 -0.42 18.39
N ALA A 463 -30.74 -1.57 17.71
CA ALA A 463 -30.43 -2.87 18.33
C ALA A 463 -29.03 -2.94 18.93
N LYS A 464 -28.08 -2.12 18.44
CA LYS A 464 -26.72 -1.98 18.98
C LYS A 464 -26.60 -0.89 20.06
N GLY A 465 -27.70 -0.27 20.48
CA GLY A 465 -27.72 0.82 21.46
C GLY A 465 -27.06 2.12 21.00
N ARG A 466 -26.87 2.31 19.68
CA ARG A 466 -26.22 3.49 19.10
C ARG A 466 -27.20 4.61 18.72
N LEU A 467 -28.49 4.33 18.76
CA LEU A 467 -29.57 5.24 18.40
C LEU A 467 -30.83 4.85 19.19
N SER A 468 -31.67 5.81 19.57
CA SER A 468 -32.98 5.50 20.15
C SER A 468 -34.02 5.20 19.06
N GLU A 469 -35.12 4.54 19.41
CA GLU A 469 -36.24 4.34 18.48
C GLU A 469 -36.88 5.67 18.04
N GLU A 470 -37.01 6.62 18.98
CA GLU A 470 -37.52 7.96 18.70
C GLU A 470 -36.62 8.70 17.69
N ASP A 471 -35.30 8.65 17.88
CA ASP A 471 -34.36 9.30 16.95
C ASP A 471 -34.33 8.60 15.59
N ARG A 472 -34.48 7.27 15.53
CA ARG A 472 -34.68 6.56 14.25
C ARG A 472 -35.89 7.13 13.51
N ASP A 473 -37.03 7.25 14.19
CA ASP A 473 -38.27 7.65 13.52
C ASP A 473 -38.22 9.12 13.10
N LYS A 474 -37.55 10.00 13.87
CA LYS A 474 -37.21 11.37 13.45
C LYS A 474 -36.35 11.40 12.18
N VAL A 475 -35.34 10.55 12.08
CA VAL A 475 -34.48 10.45 10.88
C VAL A 475 -35.28 9.96 9.68
N LEU A 476 -36.14 8.96 9.85
CA LEU A 476 -36.96 8.45 8.75
C LEU A 476 -38.00 9.46 8.26
N ALA A 477 -38.57 10.26 9.17
CA ALA A 477 -39.50 11.33 8.82
C ALA A 477 -38.87 12.43 7.95
N LYS A 478 -37.54 12.52 7.92
CA LYS A 478 -36.79 13.45 7.06
C LYS A 478 -36.63 12.94 5.62
N ILE A 479 -36.97 11.70 5.32
CA ILE A 479 -36.76 11.11 3.99
C ILE A 479 -38.11 10.96 3.27
N VAL A 480 -38.28 11.71 2.20
CA VAL A 480 -39.44 11.66 1.32
C VAL A 480 -39.08 10.83 0.08
N PRO A 481 -39.75 9.68 -0.17
CA PRO A 481 -39.57 8.94 -1.41
C PRO A 481 -40.17 9.74 -2.58
N ALA A 482 -39.48 9.76 -3.71
CA ALA A 482 -39.90 10.44 -4.94
C ALA A 482 -39.70 9.56 -6.17
N VAL A 483 -40.44 9.84 -7.24
CA VAL A 483 -40.37 9.14 -8.53
C VAL A 483 -40.04 10.12 -9.66
N GLU A 484 -40.71 11.26 -9.66
CA GLU A 484 -40.58 12.27 -10.71
C GLU A 484 -39.39 13.19 -10.42
N PHE A 485 -38.79 13.73 -11.48
CA PHE A 485 -37.62 14.61 -11.34
C PHE A 485 -38.03 15.99 -10.80
N GLU A 486 -39.25 16.42 -11.09
CA GLU A 486 -39.86 17.68 -10.64
C GLU A 486 -39.96 17.77 -9.11
N GLU A 487 -40.01 16.64 -8.41
CA GLU A 487 -40.00 16.59 -6.94
C GLU A 487 -38.65 17.04 -6.34
N LEU A 488 -37.61 17.18 -7.18
CA LEU A 488 -36.30 17.71 -6.81
C LEU A 488 -36.17 19.22 -7.04
N ALA A 489 -37.16 19.88 -7.65
CA ALA A 489 -37.07 21.28 -8.10
C ALA A 489 -36.65 22.27 -6.99
N ASP A 490 -37.11 22.03 -5.77
CA ASP A 490 -36.83 22.88 -4.60
C ASP A 490 -35.54 22.53 -3.84
N CYS A 491 -34.82 21.48 -4.23
CA CYS A 491 -33.60 21.07 -3.55
C CYS A 491 -32.46 22.08 -3.76
N ASP A 492 -31.65 22.31 -2.73
CA ASP A 492 -30.48 23.20 -2.79
C ASP A 492 -29.21 22.46 -3.22
N LEU A 493 -29.18 21.16 -2.93
CA LEU A 493 -28.13 20.21 -3.33
C LEU A 493 -28.79 18.94 -3.84
N VAL A 494 -28.40 18.44 -5.01
CA VAL A 494 -28.83 17.12 -5.51
C VAL A 494 -27.61 16.24 -5.74
N ILE A 495 -27.58 15.06 -5.13
CA ILE A 495 -26.49 14.10 -5.23
C ILE A 495 -26.93 12.91 -6.07
N GLU A 496 -26.30 12.73 -7.22
CA GLU A 496 -26.46 11.58 -8.10
C GLU A 496 -25.64 10.38 -7.61
N ALA A 497 -26.32 9.26 -7.39
CA ALA A 497 -25.74 7.98 -6.99
C ALA A 497 -26.45 6.81 -7.71
N VAL A 498 -26.50 6.89 -9.04
CA VAL A 498 -27.01 5.87 -9.96
C VAL A 498 -25.88 4.95 -10.45
N ALA A 499 -26.15 4.15 -11.50
CA ALA A 499 -25.15 3.23 -12.05
C ALA A 499 -23.90 3.99 -12.53
N GLU A 500 -22.73 3.37 -12.37
CA GLU A 500 -21.45 3.89 -12.86
C GLU A 500 -21.34 3.70 -14.38
N ASP A 501 -22.22 4.37 -15.11
CA ASP A 501 -22.29 4.41 -16.57
C ASP A 501 -22.47 5.87 -17.01
N LEU A 502 -21.58 6.34 -17.90
CA LEU A 502 -21.55 7.73 -18.28
C LEU A 502 -22.83 8.18 -19.00
N SER A 503 -23.41 7.32 -19.85
CA SER A 503 -24.64 7.66 -20.58
C SER A 503 -25.82 7.85 -19.62
N VAL A 504 -25.91 6.99 -18.60
CA VAL A 504 -26.94 7.07 -17.57
C VAL A 504 -26.76 8.35 -16.73
N LYS A 505 -25.53 8.66 -16.29
CA LYS A 505 -25.26 9.86 -15.49
C LYS A 505 -25.56 11.13 -16.28
N ARG A 506 -25.12 11.23 -17.53
CA ARG A 506 -25.41 12.39 -18.40
C ARG A 506 -26.92 12.62 -18.58
N ALA A 507 -27.69 11.55 -18.76
CA ALA A 507 -29.15 11.66 -18.84
C ALA A 507 -29.77 12.17 -17.52
N VAL A 508 -29.27 11.73 -16.36
CA VAL A 508 -29.69 12.26 -15.06
C VAL A 508 -29.34 13.74 -14.92
N PHE A 509 -28.13 14.15 -15.26
CA PHE A 509 -27.71 15.55 -15.16
C PHE A 509 -28.49 16.47 -16.10
N GLY A 510 -28.82 16.02 -17.32
CA GLY A 510 -29.71 16.77 -18.21
C GLY A 510 -31.11 16.98 -17.62
N ALA A 511 -31.70 15.92 -17.05
CA ALA A 511 -33.00 16.04 -16.37
C ALA A 511 -32.93 16.95 -15.14
N LEU A 512 -31.84 16.88 -14.36
CA LEU A 512 -31.63 17.78 -13.21
C LEU A 512 -31.47 19.24 -13.64
N ASP A 513 -30.80 19.50 -14.77
CA ASP A 513 -30.63 20.84 -15.33
C ASP A 513 -31.97 21.46 -15.78
N GLU A 514 -32.90 20.66 -16.27
CA GLU A 514 -34.23 21.14 -16.66
C GLU A 514 -35.13 21.47 -15.45
N VAL A 515 -35.06 20.67 -14.38
CA VAL A 515 -36.03 20.72 -13.26
C VAL A 515 -35.56 21.53 -12.05
N CYS A 516 -34.26 21.53 -11.73
CA CYS A 516 -33.77 22.15 -10.50
C CYS A 516 -33.75 23.67 -10.62
N LYS A 517 -34.17 24.37 -9.56
CA LYS A 517 -34.11 25.84 -9.51
C LYS A 517 -32.69 26.39 -9.75
N PRO A 518 -32.54 27.65 -10.20
CA PRO A 518 -31.22 28.29 -10.30
C PRO A 518 -30.48 28.29 -8.95
N GLY A 519 -29.17 28.05 -8.97
CA GLY A 519 -28.34 28.01 -7.77
C GLY A 519 -28.29 26.66 -7.05
N THR A 520 -29.10 25.67 -7.44
CA THR A 520 -28.96 24.30 -6.94
C THR A 520 -27.60 23.71 -7.32
N VAL A 521 -26.88 23.16 -6.35
CA VAL A 521 -25.63 22.43 -6.58
C VAL A 521 -25.95 21.00 -7.06
N LEU A 522 -25.37 20.60 -8.19
CA LEU A 522 -25.54 19.26 -8.76
C LEU A 522 -24.25 18.45 -8.53
N ALA A 523 -24.33 17.45 -7.66
CA ALA A 523 -23.20 16.64 -7.28
C ALA A 523 -23.28 15.22 -7.85
N THR A 524 -22.16 14.63 -8.28
CA THR A 524 -22.06 13.20 -8.61
C THR A 524 -21.21 12.46 -7.58
N THR A 525 -21.66 11.29 -7.14
CA THR A 525 -20.86 10.31 -6.39
C THR A 525 -20.27 9.27 -7.35
N THR A 526 -19.70 9.72 -8.46
CA THR A 526 -18.85 8.89 -9.32
C THR A 526 -17.59 8.48 -8.56
N SER A 527 -17.02 7.32 -8.90
CA SER A 527 -15.80 6.78 -8.30
C SER A 527 -14.60 6.82 -9.23
N SER A 528 -14.85 6.98 -10.54
CA SER A 528 -13.82 6.91 -11.56
C SER A 528 -14.13 7.69 -12.84
N LEU A 529 -15.39 8.01 -13.12
CA LEU A 529 -15.75 8.79 -14.31
C LEU A 529 -15.43 10.29 -14.08
N PRO A 530 -14.90 11.00 -15.10
CA PRO A 530 -14.68 12.45 -15.01
C PRO A 530 -15.98 13.21 -14.76
N VAL A 531 -15.96 14.11 -13.79
CA VAL A 531 -17.09 14.97 -13.39
C VAL A 531 -17.47 15.93 -14.51
N ILE A 532 -16.49 16.42 -15.28
CA ILE A 532 -16.69 17.36 -16.38
C ILE A 532 -17.61 16.82 -17.47
N GLU A 533 -17.64 15.50 -17.68
CA GLU A 533 -18.55 14.86 -18.63
C GLU A 533 -20.01 14.91 -18.16
N CYS A 534 -20.23 14.90 -16.84
CA CYS A 534 -21.56 15.14 -16.25
C CYS A 534 -21.91 16.63 -16.31
N ALA A 535 -20.95 17.51 -16.02
CA ALA A 535 -21.14 18.96 -16.08
C ALA A 535 -21.50 19.44 -17.50
N ALA A 536 -20.86 18.89 -18.53
CA ALA A 536 -21.11 19.18 -19.93
C ALA A 536 -22.51 18.74 -20.43
N ALA A 537 -23.23 17.93 -19.66
CA ALA A 537 -24.63 17.60 -19.94
C ALA A 537 -25.62 18.68 -19.46
N THR A 538 -25.14 19.75 -18.82
CA THR A 538 -25.95 20.82 -18.24
C THR A 538 -25.64 22.17 -18.89
N SER A 539 -26.58 23.10 -18.82
CA SER A 539 -26.39 24.51 -19.15
C SER A 539 -25.70 25.31 -18.02
N ARG A 540 -25.50 24.69 -16.85
CA ARG A 540 -24.92 25.28 -15.62
C ARG A 540 -23.66 24.56 -15.11
N PRO A 541 -22.63 24.31 -15.93
CA PRO A 541 -21.47 23.53 -15.50
C PRO A 541 -20.72 24.11 -14.28
N ALA A 542 -20.89 25.40 -14.00
CA ALA A 542 -20.37 26.04 -12.78
C ALA A 542 -21.01 25.53 -11.48
N ASP A 543 -22.25 25.04 -11.54
CA ASP A 543 -23.00 24.50 -10.41
C ASP A 543 -22.78 22.98 -10.20
N VAL A 544 -21.92 22.36 -11.00
CA VAL A 544 -21.68 20.92 -10.99
C VAL A 544 -20.37 20.59 -10.29
N ILE A 545 -20.39 19.59 -9.41
CA ILE A 545 -19.22 19.15 -8.62
C ILE A 545 -19.18 17.63 -8.42
N GLY A 546 -18.01 17.06 -8.20
CA GLY A 546 -17.90 15.70 -7.69
C GLY A 546 -17.96 15.70 -6.17
N LEU A 547 -18.75 14.78 -5.62
CA LEU A 547 -18.88 14.56 -4.19
C LEU A 547 -18.82 13.05 -3.93
N HIS A 548 -17.59 12.53 -3.94
CA HIS A 548 -17.34 11.09 -3.88
C HIS A 548 -17.34 10.58 -2.43
N PHE A 549 -18.46 9.98 -2.04
CA PHE A 549 -18.60 9.25 -0.78
C PHE A 549 -18.02 7.84 -0.89
N PHE A 550 -17.38 7.37 0.19
CA PHE A 550 -16.83 6.02 0.27
C PHE A 550 -17.84 5.04 0.87
N ASN A 551 -17.94 3.84 0.31
CA ASN A 551 -18.89 2.81 0.75
C ASN A 551 -18.36 2.05 1.98
N PRO A 552 -19.15 1.88 3.08
CA PRO A 552 -20.50 2.45 3.31
C PRO A 552 -20.47 3.92 3.74
N ALA A 553 -21.27 4.76 3.07
CA ALA A 553 -21.28 6.22 3.26
C ALA A 553 -21.54 6.66 4.69
N GLN A 554 -22.33 5.93 5.46
CA GLN A 554 -22.65 6.23 6.86
C GLN A 554 -21.53 5.86 7.84
N VAL A 555 -20.56 5.05 7.42
CA VAL A 555 -19.42 4.61 8.24
C VAL A 555 -18.15 5.37 7.88
N MET A 556 -17.88 5.51 6.59
CA MET A 556 -16.65 6.14 6.09
C MET A 556 -16.66 7.64 6.36
N LYS A 557 -15.52 8.19 6.80
CA LYS A 557 -15.42 9.62 7.13
C LYS A 557 -15.08 10.49 5.93
N LEU A 558 -14.33 9.96 4.98
CA LEU A 558 -13.81 10.69 3.83
C LEU A 558 -14.91 11.01 2.81
N VAL A 559 -14.84 12.21 2.25
CA VAL A 559 -15.50 12.58 0.99
C VAL A 559 -14.47 13.32 0.13
N GLU A 560 -14.28 12.92 -1.12
CA GLU A 560 -13.49 13.70 -2.08
C GLU A 560 -14.41 14.74 -2.75
N VAL A 561 -14.07 16.02 -2.56
CA VAL A 561 -14.70 17.18 -3.20
C VAL A 561 -13.89 17.48 -4.46
N VAL A 562 -14.54 17.33 -5.61
CA VAL A 562 -13.87 17.32 -6.92
C VAL A 562 -14.36 18.45 -7.79
N ASP A 563 -13.53 19.47 -7.98
CA ASP A 563 -13.84 20.59 -8.85
C ASP A 563 -13.42 20.32 -10.30
N THR A 564 -14.25 20.78 -11.23
CA THR A 564 -13.90 20.81 -12.64
C THR A 564 -13.34 22.19 -12.99
N ILE A 565 -12.76 22.32 -14.18
CA ILE A 565 -12.33 23.62 -14.72
C ILE A 565 -13.47 24.65 -14.82
N ALA A 566 -14.74 24.23 -14.76
CA ALA A 566 -15.91 25.10 -14.83
C ALA A 566 -16.54 25.40 -13.47
N THR A 567 -16.30 24.57 -12.44
CA THR A 567 -16.98 24.65 -11.15
C THR A 567 -16.66 25.97 -10.43
N SER A 568 -17.67 26.66 -9.92
CA SER A 568 -17.46 27.93 -9.25
C SER A 568 -16.96 27.76 -7.81
N ALA A 569 -16.19 28.73 -7.32
CA ALA A 569 -15.58 28.67 -5.99
C ALA A 569 -16.61 28.57 -4.85
N ASP A 570 -17.78 29.19 -4.99
CA ASP A 570 -18.87 29.10 -4.01
C ASP A 570 -19.48 27.70 -3.94
N VAL A 571 -19.49 26.94 -5.05
CA VAL A 571 -19.95 25.55 -5.07
C VAL A 571 -18.95 24.64 -4.36
N VAL A 572 -17.65 24.83 -4.59
CA VAL A 572 -16.59 24.15 -3.84
C VAL A 572 -16.71 24.44 -2.35
N ALA A 573 -16.86 25.72 -1.97
CA ALA A 573 -17.04 26.13 -0.58
C ALA A 573 -18.31 25.49 0.04
N THR A 574 -19.40 25.42 -0.73
CA THR A 574 -20.65 24.74 -0.33
C THR A 574 -20.43 23.26 -0.07
N ALA A 575 -19.70 22.56 -0.95
CA ALA A 575 -19.39 21.14 -0.81
C ALA A 575 -18.51 20.84 0.41
N HIS A 576 -17.52 21.68 0.70
CA HIS A 576 -16.73 21.57 1.93
C HIS A 576 -17.60 21.79 3.19
N ALA A 577 -18.34 22.90 3.23
CA ALA A 577 -19.17 23.26 4.37
C ALA A 577 -20.24 22.20 4.67
N ILE A 578 -20.88 21.65 3.62
CA ILE A 578 -21.91 20.63 3.80
C ILE A 578 -21.30 19.31 4.31
N CYS A 579 -20.13 18.91 3.81
CA CYS A 579 -19.42 17.73 4.29
C CYS A 579 -19.09 17.84 5.79
N GLU A 580 -18.54 18.97 6.22
CA GLU A 580 -18.25 19.22 7.63
C GLU A 580 -19.52 19.20 8.49
N LYS A 581 -20.59 19.86 8.01
CA LYS A 581 -21.90 19.90 8.70
C LYS A 581 -22.49 18.50 8.88
N VAL A 582 -22.29 17.59 7.92
CA VAL A 582 -22.72 16.19 8.06
C VAL A 582 -21.73 15.29 8.79
N GLY A 583 -20.63 15.83 9.31
CA GLY A 583 -19.61 15.10 10.08
C GLY A 583 -18.68 14.25 9.21
N LYS A 584 -18.52 14.63 7.93
CA LYS A 584 -17.52 14.09 7.01
C LYS A 584 -16.26 14.93 7.01
N HIS A 585 -15.18 14.33 6.55
CA HIS A 585 -13.90 14.98 6.33
C HIS A 585 -13.73 15.18 4.82
N PRO A 586 -13.97 16.40 4.31
CA PRO A 586 -13.75 16.69 2.90
C PRO A 586 -12.25 16.77 2.62
N VAL A 587 -11.84 16.23 1.48
CA VAL A 587 -10.53 16.49 0.87
C VAL A 587 -10.74 17.04 -0.53
N HIS A 588 -9.91 18.00 -0.94
CA HIS A 588 -10.08 18.70 -2.22
C HIS A 588 -9.11 18.19 -3.30
N CYS A 589 -9.60 18.01 -4.53
CA CYS A 589 -8.76 17.78 -5.70
C CYS A 589 -9.47 18.13 -7.01
N GLY A 590 -8.69 18.35 -8.07
CA GLY A 590 -9.26 18.56 -9.41
C GLY A 590 -9.86 17.28 -10.04
N ASP A 591 -10.67 17.46 -11.07
CA ASP A 591 -11.32 16.38 -11.81
C ASP A 591 -10.36 15.54 -12.67
N ARG A 592 -10.31 14.23 -12.41
CA ARG A 592 -9.58 13.20 -13.16
C ARG A 592 -10.02 11.80 -12.73
N ALA A 593 -9.66 10.77 -13.50
CA ALA A 593 -9.90 9.38 -13.11
C ALA A 593 -9.33 9.04 -11.73
N GLY A 594 -10.20 8.50 -10.88
CA GLY A 594 -9.84 7.94 -9.57
C GLY A 594 -9.42 8.95 -8.50
N PHE A 595 -9.55 10.25 -8.77
CA PHE A 595 -9.35 11.32 -7.80
C PHE A 595 -8.02 11.22 -7.02
N ILE A 596 -8.07 11.17 -5.68
CA ILE A 596 -6.90 10.93 -4.83
C ILE A 596 -6.78 9.44 -4.50
N VAL A 597 -7.79 8.88 -3.82
CA VAL A 597 -7.67 7.54 -3.21
C VAL A 597 -7.50 6.48 -4.26
N ASN A 598 -8.35 6.45 -5.30
CA ASN A 598 -8.29 5.37 -6.28
C ASN A 598 -7.04 5.50 -7.16
N ALA A 599 -6.64 6.72 -7.50
CA ALA A 599 -5.42 6.98 -8.26
C ALA A 599 -4.14 6.55 -7.51
N LEU A 600 -4.13 6.53 -6.18
CA LEU A 600 -3.01 6.02 -5.40
C LEU A 600 -3.14 4.53 -5.08
N LEU A 601 -4.34 4.07 -4.72
CA LEU A 601 -4.59 2.73 -4.20
C LEU A 601 -4.56 1.67 -5.30
N PHE A 602 -5.21 1.87 -6.43
CA PHE A 602 -5.37 0.81 -7.43
C PHE A 602 -4.07 0.48 -8.17
N PRO A 603 -3.20 1.45 -8.52
CA PRO A 603 -1.87 1.12 -9.03
C PRO A 603 -1.04 0.30 -8.02
N TYR A 604 -1.10 0.64 -6.74
CA TYR A 604 -0.46 -0.14 -5.67
C TYR A 604 -1.00 -1.58 -5.60
N LEU A 605 -2.33 -1.76 -5.66
CA LEU A 605 -2.93 -3.08 -5.67
C LEU A 605 -2.57 -3.86 -6.93
N ASN A 606 -2.53 -3.20 -8.08
CA ASN A 606 -2.15 -3.78 -9.35
C ASN A 606 -0.68 -4.25 -9.34
N ASP A 607 0.23 -3.46 -8.76
CA ASP A 607 1.63 -3.84 -8.58
C ASP A 607 1.79 -5.05 -7.64
N ALA A 608 0.95 -5.15 -6.60
CA ALA A 608 0.90 -6.36 -5.76
C ALA A 608 0.49 -7.59 -6.58
N VAL A 609 -0.51 -7.47 -7.47
CA VAL A 609 -0.91 -8.57 -8.37
C VAL A 609 0.23 -8.95 -9.31
N LYS A 610 0.95 -7.98 -9.89
CA LYS A 610 2.12 -8.24 -10.75
C LYS A 610 3.25 -8.97 -10.01
N LEU A 611 3.46 -8.66 -8.72
CA LEU A 611 4.44 -9.38 -7.89
C LEU A 611 4.07 -10.86 -7.71
N VAL A 612 2.80 -11.16 -7.44
CA VAL A 612 2.33 -12.55 -7.31
C VAL A 612 2.34 -13.28 -8.64
N GLU A 613 1.96 -12.59 -9.73
CA GLU A 613 2.01 -13.13 -11.10
C GLU A 613 3.44 -13.51 -11.50
N ALA A 614 4.45 -12.74 -11.09
CA ALA A 614 5.85 -13.06 -11.29
C ALA A 614 6.38 -14.20 -10.40
N HIS A 615 5.51 -14.88 -9.63
CA HIS A 615 5.83 -15.95 -8.67
C HIS A 615 6.89 -15.55 -7.64
N TYR A 616 6.92 -14.26 -7.30
CA TYR A 616 7.89 -13.72 -6.36
C TYR A 616 7.55 -14.03 -4.91
N ALA A 617 6.25 -13.96 -4.58
CA ALA A 617 5.65 -14.34 -3.32
C ALA A 617 4.20 -14.78 -3.55
N SER A 618 3.60 -15.46 -2.57
CA SER A 618 2.19 -15.76 -2.54
C SER A 618 1.35 -14.56 -2.09
N ALA A 619 0.06 -14.57 -2.39
CA ALA A 619 -0.87 -13.53 -1.96
C ALA A 619 -0.92 -13.38 -0.41
N GLU A 620 -0.81 -14.48 0.33
CA GLU A 620 -0.78 -14.47 1.79
C GLU A 620 0.50 -13.82 2.34
N GLU A 621 1.64 -14.15 1.74
CA GLU A 621 2.93 -13.57 2.09
C GLU A 621 2.96 -12.06 1.86
N VAL A 622 2.48 -11.60 0.71
CA VAL A 622 2.37 -10.16 0.42
C VAL A 622 1.43 -9.47 1.43
N ASP A 623 0.28 -10.07 1.73
CA ASP A 623 -0.65 -9.51 2.71
C ASP A 623 -0.02 -9.40 4.10
N ASN A 624 0.67 -10.44 4.55
CA ASN A 624 1.32 -10.45 5.85
C ASN A 624 2.48 -9.45 5.91
N ALA A 625 3.25 -9.31 4.84
CA ALA A 625 4.32 -8.32 4.73
C ALA A 625 3.79 -6.90 4.92
N MET A 626 2.77 -6.53 4.14
CA MET A 626 2.22 -5.17 4.17
C MET A 626 1.49 -4.86 5.48
N LYS A 627 0.83 -5.85 6.10
CA LYS A 627 0.23 -5.70 7.44
C LYS A 627 1.27 -5.51 8.54
N THR A 628 2.40 -6.21 8.48
CA THR A 628 3.38 -6.24 9.58
C THR A 628 4.48 -5.18 9.45
N ALA A 629 5.05 -4.98 8.24
CA ALA A 629 6.08 -3.97 8.00
C ALA A 629 5.48 -2.57 7.87
N CYS A 630 4.38 -2.42 7.13
CA CYS A 630 3.78 -1.11 6.86
C CYS A 630 2.59 -0.79 7.78
N SER A 631 2.24 -1.69 8.71
CA SER A 631 1.12 -1.52 9.64
C SER A 631 -0.22 -1.21 8.94
N LEU A 632 -0.40 -1.73 7.73
CA LEU A 632 -1.65 -1.53 6.99
C LEU A 632 -2.79 -2.31 7.66
N PRO A 633 -4.02 -1.77 7.69
CA PRO A 633 -5.16 -2.41 8.34
C PRO A 633 -5.58 -3.71 7.65
N MET A 634 -5.27 -3.86 6.37
CA MET A 634 -5.63 -5.00 5.54
C MET A 634 -4.55 -5.20 4.47
N GLY A 635 -4.26 -6.46 4.13
CA GLY A 635 -3.35 -6.77 3.03
C GLY A 635 -3.96 -6.43 1.66
N PRO A 636 -3.16 -6.16 0.62
CA PRO A 636 -3.66 -5.85 -0.72
C PRO A 636 -4.63 -6.90 -1.30
N PHE A 637 -4.40 -8.20 -1.12
CA PHE A 637 -5.25 -9.25 -1.68
C PHE A 637 -6.53 -9.45 -0.86
N GLU A 638 -6.47 -9.32 0.46
CA GLU A 638 -7.66 -9.20 1.31
C GLU A 638 -8.54 -8.03 0.86
N LEU A 639 -7.94 -6.88 0.56
CA LEU A 639 -8.65 -5.68 0.13
C LEU A 639 -9.26 -5.87 -1.26
N LEU A 640 -8.50 -6.40 -2.23
CA LEU A 640 -8.97 -6.73 -3.57
C LEU A 640 -10.21 -7.64 -3.52
N ASP A 641 -10.19 -8.69 -2.69
CA ASP A 641 -11.32 -9.61 -2.54
C ASP A 641 -12.54 -8.99 -1.84
N VAL A 642 -12.33 -7.98 -0.99
CA VAL A 642 -13.41 -7.22 -0.32
C VAL A 642 -14.06 -6.24 -1.30
N VAL A 643 -13.26 -5.50 -2.05
CA VAL A 643 -13.73 -4.53 -3.06
C VAL A 643 -14.42 -5.27 -4.21
N GLY A 644 -13.84 -6.37 -4.65
CA GLY A 644 -14.23 -7.14 -5.82
C GLY A 644 -13.26 -6.93 -6.98
N LEU A 645 -12.83 -8.03 -7.58
CA LEU A 645 -11.79 -8.00 -8.63
C LEU A 645 -12.27 -7.33 -9.92
N ASP A 646 -13.54 -7.43 -10.25
CA ASP A 646 -14.17 -6.76 -11.40
C ASP A 646 -14.22 -5.24 -11.23
N VAL A 647 -14.56 -4.77 -10.03
CA VAL A 647 -14.53 -3.34 -9.69
C VAL A 647 -13.10 -2.82 -9.76
N SER A 648 -12.16 -3.58 -9.19
CA SER A 648 -10.74 -3.24 -9.21
C SER A 648 -10.18 -3.16 -10.64
N LEU A 649 -10.51 -4.13 -11.48
CA LEU A 649 -10.13 -4.14 -12.89
C LEU A 649 -10.76 -2.98 -13.67
N ALA A 650 -12.02 -2.64 -13.40
CA ALA A 650 -12.70 -1.52 -14.05
C ALA A 650 -12.00 -0.20 -13.72
N ILE A 651 -11.66 0.03 -12.45
CA ILE A 651 -10.96 1.24 -12.00
C ILE A 651 -9.56 1.31 -12.62
N GLU A 652 -8.79 0.22 -12.58
CA GLU A 652 -7.44 0.19 -13.17
C GLU A 652 -7.47 0.45 -14.68
N ARG A 653 -8.46 -0.09 -15.39
CA ARG A 653 -8.67 0.23 -16.82
C ARG A 653 -8.98 1.69 -17.04
N THR A 654 -9.81 2.32 -16.20
CA THR A 654 -10.10 3.75 -16.30
C THR A 654 -8.84 4.59 -16.08
N LEU A 655 -8.06 4.29 -15.04
CA LEU A 655 -6.77 4.94 -14.78
C LEU A 655 -5.80 4.79 -15.95
N TYR A 656 -5.61 3.57 -16.46
CA TYR A 656 -4.77 3.33 -17.63
C TYR A 656 -5.27 4.06 -18.86
N ASN A 657 -6.59 4.14 -19.05
CA ASN A 657 -7.18 4.80 -20.20
C ASN A 657 -6.96 6.31 -20.21
N GLU A 658 -6.93 6.92 -19.03
CA GLU A 658 -6.71 8.35 -18.88
C GLU A 658 -5.23 8.70 -18.97
N PHE A 659 -4.38 8.06 -18.16
CA PHE A 659 -2.97 8.44 -18.03
C PHE A 659 -2.07 7.82 -19.08
N ARG A 660 -2.45 6.67 -19.66
CA ARG A 660 -1.63 5.89 -20.61
C ARG A 660 -0.22 5.56 -20.09
N GLU A 661 -0.04 5.56 -18.78
CA GLU A 661 1.22 5.17 -18.14
C GLU A 661 1.31 3.63 -18.16
N PRO A 662 2.38 3.04 -18.75
CA PRO A 662 2.53 1.58 -18.81
C PRO A 662 2.43 0.89 -17.44
N GLY A 663 2.89 1.54 -16.38
CA GLY A 663 2.77 1.03 -15.02
C GLY A 663 1.33 0.85 -14.52
N PHE A 664 0.35 1.55 -15.10
CA PHE A 664 -1.07 1.40 -14.73
C PHE A 664 -1.81 0.36 -15.59
N ALA A 665 -1.11 -0.32 -16.52
CA ALA A 665 -1.74 -1.38 -17.28
C ALA A 665 -2.22 -2.50 -16.32
N PRO A 666 -3.50 -2.93 -16.39
CA PRO A 666 -4.01 -3.99 -15.53
C PRO A 666 -3.19 -5.28 -15.66
N ALA A 667 -2.88 -5.91 -14.52
CA ALA A 667 -2.17 -7.17 -14.49
C ALA A 667 -2.99 -8.27 -15.21
N PRO A 668 -2.38 -9.07 -16.12
CA PRO A 668 -3.09 -10.15 -16.80
C PRO A 668 -3.75 -11.15 -15.84
N LEU A 669 -3.11 -11.48 -14.72
CA LEU A 669 -3.68 -12.33 -13.67
C LEU A 669 -5.02 -11.78 -13.14
N LEU A 670 -5.14 -10.46 -12.94
CA LEU A 670 -6.40 -9.85 -12.51
C LEU A 670 -7.50 -10.05 -13.57
N GLU A 671 -7.16 -9.84 -14.85
CA GLU A 671 -8.09 -10.05 -15.96
C GLU A 671 -8.54 -11.51 -16.07
N HIS A 672 -7.62 -12.45 -15.90
CA HIS A 672 -7.92 -13.88 -15.92
C HIS A 672 -8.86 -14.28 -14.78
N LEU A 673 -8.64 -13.78 -13.56
CA LEU A 673 -9.51 -14.09 -12.41
C LEU A 673 -10.91 -13.53 -12.60
N VAL A 674 -11.03 -12.30 -13.10
CA VAL A 674 -12.34 -11.69 -13.41
C VAL A 674 -13.05 -12.47 -14.51
N THR A 675 -12.34 -12.85 -15.57
CA THR A 675 -12.88 -13.67 -16.67
C THR A 675 -13.36 -15.04 -16.17
N ALA A 676 -12.65 -15.63 -15.20
CA ALA A 676 -13.01 -16.88 -14.56
C ALA A 676 -14.15 -16.76 -13.53
N GLY A 677 -14.75 -15.57 -13.34
CA GLY A 677 -15.81 -15.34 -12.36
C GLY A 677 -15.36 -15.36 -10.91
N ARG A 678 -14.05 -15.28 -10.64
CA ARG A 678 -13.48 -15.22 -9.30
C ARG A 678 -13.41 -13.77 -8.83
N LEU A 679 -14.52 -13.26 -8.32
CA LEU A 679 -14.68 -11.84 -8.00
C LEU A 679 -14.47 -11.50 -6.52
N GLY A 680 -13.86 -12.39 -5.75
CA GLY A 680 -13.60 -12.20 -4.31
C GLY A 680 -14.76 -12.68 -3.44
N ARG A 681 -14.99 -12.01 -2.31
CA ARG A 681 -15.96 -12.44 -1.29
C ARG A 681 -17.38 -12.57 -1.82
N LYS A 682 -17.76 -11.72 -2.78
CA LYS A 682 -19.13 -11.72 -3.35
C LYS A 682 -19.46 -12.97 -4.16
N THR A 683 -18.45 -13.67 -4.68
CA THR A 683 -18.59 -14.96 -5.40
C THR A 683 -18.04 -16.13 -4.60
N GLY A 684 -17.62 -15.89 -3.35
CA GLY A 684 -16.96 -16.88 -2.49
C GLY A 684 -15.54 -17.26 -2.94
N LYS A 685 -15.05 -16.77 -4.08
CA LYS A 685 -13.71 -17.10 -4.63
C LYS A 685 -13.11 -15.89 -5.32
N GLY A 686 -11.86 -15.59 -5.00
CA GLY A 686 -11.03 -14.54 -5.61
C GLY A 686 -9.56 -14.97 -5.61
N PHE A 687 -8.69 -14.15 -5.01
CA PHE A 687 -7.34 -14.57 -4.64
C PHE A 687 -7.36 -15.58 -3.50
N ARG A 688 -8.39 -15.54 -2.65
CA ARG A 688 -8.67 -16.52 -1.60
C ARG A 688 -9.97 -17.29 -1.85
N ASP A 689 -10.08 -18.45 -1.22
CA ASP A 689 -11.34 -19.23 -1.18
C ASP A 689 -12.10 -18.91 0.11
N TYR A 690 -13.36 -18.52 -0.03
CA TYR A 690 -14.32 -18.15 1.02
C TYR A 690 -15.58 -19.04 0.99
N THR A 691 -15.52 -20.18 0.27
CA THR A 691 -16.64 -21.14 0.19
C THR A 691 -16.80 -22.01 1.41
#